data_AF-A0A814D3N6-F1
#
_entry.id   AF-A0A814D3N6-F1
#
_cell.length_a   1.000
_cell.length_b   1.000
_cell.length_c   1.000
_cell.angle_alpha   90.00
_cell.angle_beta   90.00
_cell.angle_gamma   90.00
#
_symmetry.space_group_name_H-M   'P 1'
#
loop_
_entity.id
_entity.type
_entity.pdbx_description
1 polymer ?
#
loop_
_entity_poly.entity_id
_entity_poly.type
_entity_poly.pdbx_seq_one_letter_code
_entity_poly.pdbx_strand_id
1 'polypeptide(L)'
;MFHDVLLHFKRNEKVKKQMIDACRHYYQDNTNELALIDKFELEYNSNEAIRWYLKNSFLRKMINKALRTKDTDQLYILRYFLCDLVENLMHEHQQTVESDKEKINFYREMQLTNNELNELKENVGKLITMKTFLTASYVRSSTLTSGTKLTNSSDRIVVLFEIECNLKELGDNIIFADITQFNETSCHEEILFDLNTTFRLENIQQDEQLWLIKMIPVNDGRTIINKYIHDIHRQIKDLSIPIIFGKLICDMSEWDQSQKYFEYLLNDPYDIDIAWIEHSIGQALHWKGQWIEARKYYDRAYNRMMKDEPVRIKDSAEVLSNIGEILHLQGKYEEAYDFHQRSLTIRKEYYSSDHAHIATSLENIGLIHYQQLKYDEALDFLQQALTIREKYYNCFHVDIGINLTNIGCIFTDQGKYDEAFDYHQRAMSIYEKYYSSGHVFIASTLNNIVDVLYRQEKYEEALDTVQQTLTIQKKFYPSDHIEIATSLSNIGNIKYGQGKYDESLELHEKVLGMQMKYYFSSHLSITCTLNNVAYILLNGKENYHEALDFNRRALTILKTHYPSYYGHIAQNLIYIGNNLSKQGKYDEALDTYQQALTMQENYFSSDNINIAHSFSNIGNILSDRGEYEEALNYHQQAITIYKKSYPSDYTNHSNSLNDVGKILYRLGKYNEAFEYHEKALNLQQKYYESDNAHIANSFNNIGIIRYGENKYDEAIDFFQQALDVYEKYSPLRQGDIATILSNIGRSLNHQGKYDEAFEYQQRALNIRETHHPSVYINIADSFNHLGNIRSNQGNYDEAIDFYQRALAIYEKHYPSRYSDIATTLSNISNTLYKYGKYDKAFDYQQRILNIRETHTPSAYADIAVGLNHMGNILIGQGNINEAIDMYQRALEIYEKYSSFRQADIATTLSNIGNALHKYGKYEEAFEHQQRALNIREKYCPSSYIDIAISYNHMGIIRIGQEKHVEAIDCYQQALNIFEKYSPSRQADIATTLSNISNALYKHGRYDEAIEYQQRALNIRESYYPSDYMNLADSFNHMGNIRRGQGKYTEAIEFHQQALKIYEKYFSSRHADIAVIFSLIGSSLSRQGKYDESFDFYKRALIIYEEYYPTDHFEIARYLQWIGFICYTKSDFDLAIEYYEKCLRIREVSLIPEHSSIIETLSYLSEVQQARGNYELSLVYEMQCLLIREKVLPPSHIDIGKSLSSLGECYEHLHQLKLAFDYYKRALNIYEQCLPYSYQELSSIELKIERLSEEIEEN
;
A
#
# COMPACT_ATOMS: atom_id res chain seq x y z
N MET A 1 57.97 4.51 -3.56
CA MET A 1 57.59 4.44 -4.99
C MET A 1 58.31 5.52 -5.81
N PHE A 2 57.97 6.81 -5.68
CA PHE A 2 58.65 7.88 -6.44
C PHE A 2 60.19 7.91 -6.22
N HIS A 3 60.63 7.78 -4.97
CA HIS A 3 62.05 7.65 -4.60
C HIS A 3 62.77 6.48 -5.30
N ASP A 4 62.19 5.28 -5.35
CA ASP A 4 62.78 4.11 -6.01
C ASP A 4 62.85 4.29 -7.54
N VAL A 5 61.85 4.94 -8.14
CA VAL A 5 61.87 5.32 -9.55
C VAL A 5 62.97 6.36 -9.83
N LEU A 6 63.20 7.29 -8.90
CA LEU A 6 64.27 8.29 -9.03
C LEU A 6 65.64 7.63 -9.19
N LEU A 7 65.95 6.62 -8.37
CA LEU A 7 67.25 5.91 -8.39
C LEU A 7 67.60 5.25 -9.74
N HIS A 8 66.61 5.06 -10.63
CA HIS A 8 66.81 4.35 -11.89
C HIS A 8 66.86 5.29 -13.12
N PHE A 9 66.71 6.62 -12.96
CA PHE A 9 66.85 7.54 -14.09
C PHE A 9 68.28 7.58 -14.65
N LYS A 10 68.39 7.67 -15.98
CA LYS A 10 69.69 7.81 -16.66
C LYS A 10 70.34 9.17 -16.32
N ARG A 11 71.55 9.11 -15.78
CA ARG A 11 72.42 10.27 -15.49
C ARG A 11 73.34 10.53 -16.68
N ASN A 12 73.00 11.52 -17.50
CA ASN A 12 73.87 11.95 -18.59
C ASN A 12 73.95 13.48 -18.67
N GLU A 13 74.97 13.98 -19.36
CA GLU A 13 75.24 15.42 -19.49
C GLU A 13 74.09 16.21 -20.13
N LYS A 14 73.28 15.57 -20.99
CA LYS A 14 72.11 16.21 -21.59
C LYS A 14 71.03 16.50 -20.54
N VAL A 15 70.76 15.55 -19.63
CA VAL A 15 69.80 15.75 -18.54
C VAL A 15 70.31 16.81 -17.54
N LYS A 16 71.61 16.79 -17.22
CA LYS A 16 72.25 17.83 -16.41
C LYS A 16 72.03 19.23 -17.03
N LYS A 17 72.26 19.36 -18.34
CA LYS A 17 72.03 20.62 -19.07
C LYS A 17 70.57 21.07 -19.07
N GLN A 18 69.62 20.16 -19.32
CA GLN A 18 68.18 20.46 -19.24
C GLN A 18 67.78 21.00 -17.86
N MET A 19 68.27 20.36 -16.80
CA MET A 19 68.03 20.81 -15.43
C MET A 19 68.59 22.22 -15.20
N ILE A 20 69.82 22.49 -15.64
CA ILE A 20 70.48 23.80 -15.49
C ILE A 20 69.70 24.89 -16.25
N ASP A 21 69.31 24.65 -17.50
CA ASP A 21 68.55 25.62 -18.30
C ASP A 21 67.18 25.92 -17.67
N ALA A 22 66.50 24.90 -17.14
CA ALA A 22 65.25 25.09 -16.41
C ALA A 22 65.45 25.86 -15.10
N CYS A 23 66.53 25.61 -14.36
CA CYS A 23 66.86 26.38 -13.15
C CYS A 23 67.18 27.84 -13.49
N ARG A 24 67.90 28.11 -14.59
CA ARG A 24 68.16 29.47 -15.08
C ARG A 24 66.87 30.19 -15.42
N HIS A 25 65.94 29.52 -16.11
CA HIS A 25 64.65 30.10 -16.42
C HIS A 25 63.83 30.38 -15.15
N TYR A 26 63.78 29.44 -14.21
CA TYR A 26 63.05 29.58 -12.96
C TYR A 26 63.55 30.77 -12.12
N TYR A 27 64.87 30.99 -12.11
CA TYR A 27 65.52 32.08 -11.37
C TYR A 27 65.99 33.24 -12.25
N GLN A 28 65.38 33.43 -13.43
CA GLN A 28 65.79 34.47 -14.39
C GLN A 28 65.85 35.88 -13.79
N ASP A 29 65.04 36.15 -12.77
CA ASP A 29 64.96 37.45 -12.07
C ASP A 29 65.83 37.53 -10.79
N ASN A 30 66.60 36.49 -10.45
CA ASN A 30 67.42 36.42 -9.25
C ASN A 30 68.92 36.25 -9.59
N THR A 31 69.63 37.38 -9.67
CA THR A 31 71.06 37.43 -10.03
C THR A 31 71.96 36.62 -9.11
N ASN A 32 71.62 36.48 -7.82
CA ASN A 32 72.42 35.71 -6.87
C ASN A 32 72.29 34.20 -7.12
N GLU A 33 71.08 33.73 -7.43
CA GLU A 33 70.84 32.32 -7.74
C GLU A 33 71.39 31.96 -9.12
N LEU A 34 71.30 32.87 -10.12
CA LEU A 34 71.93 32.67 -11.44
C LEU A 34 73.44 32.47 -11.34
N ALA A 35 74.13 33.28 -10.53
CA ALA A 35 75.56 33.11 -10.28
C ALA A 35 75.90 31.76 -9.61
N LEU A 36 75.02 31.27 -8.72
CA LEU A 36 75.17 29.95 -8.10
C LEU A 36 74.89 28.81 -9.10
N ILE A 37 73.96 29.00 -10.05
CA ILE A 37 73.67 28.03 -11.13
C ILE A 37 74.86 27.94 -12.08
N ASP A 38 75.46 29.06 -12.48
CA ASP A 38 76.65 29.07 -13.35
C ASP A 38 77.83 28.38 -12.65
N LYS A 39 78.02 28.63 -11.35
CA LYS A 39 79.02 27.93 -10.54
C LYS A 39 78.75 26.44 -10.44
N PHE A 40 77.49 26.05 -10.25
CA PHE A 40 77.06 24.65 -10.22
C PHE A 40 77.35 23.95 -11.57
N GLU A 41 77.07 24.59 -12.71
CA GLU A 41 77.34 24.00 -14.03
C GLU A 41 78.82 23.65 -14.21
N LEU A 42 79.72 24.53 -13.76
CA LEU A 42 81.17 24.37 -13.91
C LEU A 42 81.80 23.41 -12.87
N GLU A 43 81.36 23.47 -11.61
CA GLU A 43 82.05 22.83 -10.48
C GLU A 43 81.35 21.55 -9.96
N TYR A 44 80.09 21.31 -10.30
CA TYR A 44 79.33 20.19 -9.71
C TYR A 44 79.83 18.81 -10.14
N ASN A 45 80.11 17.97 -9.13
CA ASN A 45 80.35 16.54 -9.25
C ASN A 45 79.29 15.76 -8.46
N SER A 46 78.87 14.59 -8.97
CA SER A 46 77.83 13.75 -8.38
C SER A 46 78.09 13.35 -6.94
N ASN A 47 79.34 13.21 -6.50
CA ASN A 47 79.68 12.88 -5.10
C ASN A 47 79.49 14.05 -4.11
N GLU A 48 79.20 15.26 -4.58
CA GLU A 48 79.02 16.45 -3.72
C GLU A 48 77.54 16.86 -3.55
N ALA A 49 76.57 16.02 -3.93
CA ALA A 49 75.16 16.42 -3.97
C ALA A 49 74.61 16.84 -2.59
N ILE A 50 74.99 16.15 -1.51
CA ILE A 50 74.62 16.52 -0.13
C ILE A 50 75.11 17.94 0.19
N ARG A 51 76.38 18.24 -0.10
CA ARG A 51 76.98 19.57 0.13
C ARG A 51 76.25 20.67 -0.66
N TRP A 52 75.92 20.40 -1.92
CA TRP A 52 75.19 21.35 -2.77
C TRP A 52 73.73 21.55 -2.34
N TYR A 53 73.10 20.50 -1.79
CA TYR A 53 71.76 20.59 -1.20
C TYR A 53 71.79 21.41 0.09
N LEU A 54 72.83 21.31 0.92
CA LEU A 54 72.92 22.00 2.20
C LEU A 54 73.29 23.49 2.10
N LYS A 55 74.00 23.92 1.03
CA LYS A 55 74.46 25.30 0.76
C LYS A 55 73.38 26.41 0.67
N ASN A 56 72.14 26.15 1.08
CA ASN A 56 70.99 27.06 0.96
C ASN A 56 70.82 27.60 -0.48
N SER A 57 71.09 26.74 -1.46
CA SER A 57 71.15 27.02 -2.89
C SER A 57 69.77 27.01 -3.56
N PHE A 58 69.75 27.46 -4.82
CA PHE A 58 68.62 27.33 -5.75
C PHE A 58 67.99 25.93 -5.76
N LEU A 59 68.82 24.87 -5.68
CA LEU A 59 68.40 23.46 -5.68
C LEU A 59 67.60 23.12 -4.43
N ARG A 60 68.09 23.46 -3.23
CA ARG A 60 67.39 23.18 -1.97
C ARG A 60 66.00 23.82 -1.96
N LYS A 61 65.91 25.07 -2.44
CA LYS A 61 64.66 25.84 -2.47
C LYS A 61 63.68 25.27 -3.50
N MET A 62 64.14 24.97 -4.72
CA MET A 62 63.30 24.39 -5.76
C MET A 62 62.83 22.99 -5.36
N ILE A 63 63.72 22.11 -4.90
CA ILE A 63 63.39 20.74 -4.50
C ILE A 63 62.37 20.75 -3.36
N ASN A 64 62.62 21.50 -2.29
CA ASN A 64 61.67 21.53 -1.17
C ASN A 64 60.33 22.16 -1.53
N LYS A 65 60.32 23.17 -2.42
CA LYS A 65 59.08 23.74 -2.93
C LYS A 65 58.32 22.70 -3.76
N ALA A 66 58.98 22.10 -4.75
CA ALA A 66 58.40 21.11 -5.64
C ALA A 66 57.85 19.90 -4.87
N LEU A 67 58.60 19.40 -3.89
CA LEU A 67 58.14 18.32 -3.01
C LEU A 67 56.93 18.71 -2.15
N ARG A 68 56.90 19.94 -1.58
CA ARG A 68 55.77 20.43 -0.79
C ARG A 68 54.51 20.65 -1.62
N THR A 69 54.67 21.18 -2.83
CA THR A 69 53.56 21.46 -3.76
C THR A 69 53.20 20.27 -4.63
N LYS A 70 53.94 19.15 -4.51
CA LYS A 70 53.83 17.97 -5.39
C LYS A 70 53.96 18.33 -6.88
N ASP A 71 54.84 19.28 -7.20
CA ASP A 71 55.12 19.72 -8.57
C ASP A 71 55.96 18.66 -9.28
N THR A 72 55.29 17.68 -9.87
CA THR A 72 55.88 16.51 -10.52
C THR A 72 56.76 16.87 -11.71
N ASP A 73 56.42 17.94 -12.43
CA ASP A 73 57.22 18.49 -13.54
C ASP A 73 58.57 19.02 -13.04
N GLN A 74 58.56 19.84 -11.98
CA GLN A 74 59.81 20.33 -11.38
C GLN A 74 60.65 19.20 -10.78
N LEU A 75 60.03 18.22 -10.13
CA LEU A 75 60.75 17.05 -9.60
C LEU A 75 61.40 16.23 -10.71
N TYR A 76 60.70 16.05 -11.83
CA TYR A 76 61.25 15.38 -13.01
C TYR A 76 62.40 16.18 -13.64
N ILE A 77 62.27 17.50 -13.78
CA ILE A 77 63.35 18.37 -14.26
C ILE A 77 64.60 18.23 -13.38
N LEU A 78 64.41 18.18 -12.07
CA LEU A 78 65.48 18.08 -11.07
C LEU A 78 66.01 16.64 -10.85
N ARG A 79 65.52 15.67 -11.62
CA ARG A 79 65.85 14.23 -11.44
C ARG A 79 67.33 13.95 -11.36
N TYR A 80 68.15 14.61 -12.19
CA TYR A 80 69.61 14.39 -12.22
C TYR A 80 70.24 14.61 -10.84
N PHE A 81 69.96 15.77 -10.23
CA PHE A 81 70.48 16.10 -8.92
C PHE A 81 69.81 15.29 -7.80
N LEU A 82 68.51 15.01 -7.91
CA LEU A 82 67.79 14.18 -6.93
C LEU A 82 68.34 12.75 -6.86
N CYS A 83 68.70 12.14 -8.00
CA CYS A 83 69.37 10.84 -8.03
C CYS A 83 70.69 10.86 -7.24
N ASP A 84 71.56 11.81 -7.58
CA ASP A 84 72.86 11.95 -6.91
C ASP A 84 72.70 12.25 -5.41
N LEU A 85 71.71 13.06 -5.04
CA LEU A 85 71.42 13.37 -3.64
C LEU A 85 71.00 12.13 -2.86
N VAL A 86 70.07 11.34 -3.40
CA VAL A 86 69.61 10.10 -2.75
C VAL A 86 70.74 9.06 -2.68
N GLU A 87 71.51 8.87 -3.75
CA GLU A 87 72.63 7.92 -3.76
C GLU A 87 73.72 8.29 -2.76
N ASN A 88 74.10 9.57 -2.67
CA ASN A 88 75.05 10.03 -1.65
C ASN A 88 74.49 9.82 -0.24
N LEU A 89 73.19 10.09 -0.02
CA LEU A 89 72.56 9.84 1.28
C LEU A 89 72.60 8.36 1.66
N MET A 90 72.39 7.45 0.70
CA MET A 90 72.52 6.01 0.92
C MET A 90 73.96 5.59 1.25
N HIS A 91 74.94 6.16 0.56
CA HIS A 91 76.35 5.86 0.82
C HIS A 91 76.79 6.32 2.22
N GLU A 92 76.43 7.55 2.60
CA GLU A 92 76.73 8.10 3.92
C GLU A 92 75.95 7.42 5.05
N HIS A 93 74.73 6.94 4.75
CA HIS A 93 73.94 6.14 5.68
C HIS A 93 74.66 4.86 6.10
N GLN A 94 75.25 4.12 5.15
CA GLN A 94 76.03 2.91 5.45
C GLN A 94 77.15 3.20 6.45
N GLN A 95 77.86 4.33 6.29
CA GLN A 95 78.91 4.73 7.22
C GLN A 95 78.37 5.13 8.61
N THR A 96 77.15 5.66 8.68
CA THR A 96 76.54 6.13 9.93
C THR A 96 75.99 4.96 10.78
N VAL A 97 75.47 3.91 10.14
CA VAL A 97 74.92 2.71 10.79
C VAL A 97 76.01 1.80 11.39
N GLU A 98 77.24 1.84 10.87
CA GLU A 98 78.40 1.10 11.39
C GLU A 98 78.95 1.65 12.74
N SER A 99 78.25 2.57 13.41
CA SER A 99 78.63 3.14 14.70
C SER A 99 78.16 2.30 15.92
N ASP A 100 78.95 2.27 17.00
CA ASP A 100 78.68 1.48 18.23
C ASP A 100 77.46 1.95 19.08
N LYS A 101 76.69 2.95 18.62
CA LYS A 101 75.59 3.55 19.39
C LYS A 101 74.28 2.78 19.15
N GLU A 102 73.59 2.36 20.21
CA GLU A 102 72.37 1.54 20.10
C GLU A 102 71.08 2.39 19.95
N LYS A 103 70.99 3.51 20.68
CA LYS A 103 69.87 4.47 20.60
C LYS A 103 70.39 5.90 20.49
N ILE A 104 69.79 6.69 19.60
CA ILE A 104 70.10 8.11 19.41
C ILE A 104 68.80 8.90 19.30
N ASN A 105 68.71 10.02 20.03
CA ASN A 105 67.59 10.95 19.90
C ASN A 105 68.01 12.15 19.05
N PHE A 106 67.15 12.52 18.11
CA PHE A 106 67.30 13.70 17.28
C PHE A 106 66.19 14.72 17.56
N TYR A 107 66.51 15.98 17.39
CA TYR A 107 65.63 17.09 17.74
C TYR A 107 65.42 18.00 16.53
N ARG A 108 64.16 18.37 16.27
CA ARG A 108 63.80 19.30 15.20
C ARG A 108 62.72 20.28 15.63
N GLU A 109 63.06 21.56 15.67
CA GLU A 109 62.11 22.64 15.89
C GLU A 109 61.39 23.02 14.58
N MET A 110 60.06 23.18 14.65
CA MET A 110 59.22 23.61 13.54
C MET A 110 58.07 24.50 14.03
N GLN A 111 57.47 25.26 13.12
CA GLN A 111 56.21 25.97 13.38
C GLN A 111 55.07 25.25 12.68
N LEU A 112 54.00 24.93 13.43
CA LEU A 112 52.77 24.33 12.92
C LEU A 112 51.59 25.29 13.15
N THR A 113 50.54 25.15 12.35
CA THR A 113 49.24 25.77 12.62
C THR A 113 48.47 24.99 13.69
N ASN A 114 47.47 25.63 14.31
CA ASN A 114 46.59 24.94 15.28
C ASN A 114 45.85 23.74 14.65
N ASN A 115 45.44 23.84 13.39
CA ASN A 115 44.82 22.72 12.67
C ASN A 115 45.78 21.55 12.44
N GLU A 116 47.02 21.84 12.01
CA GLU A 116 48.04 20.80 11.80
C GLU A 116 48.39 20.07 13.11
N LEU A 117 48.44 20.79 14.25
CA LEU A 117 48.64 20.15 15.54
C LEU A 117 47.45 19.27 15.95
N ASN A 118 46.21 19.73 15.72
CA ASN A 118 45.02 18.94 16.03
C ASN A 118 44.94 17.67 15.17
N GLU A 119 45.27 17.76 13.89
CA GLU A 119 45.37 16.60 13.00
C GLU A 119 46.44 15.61 13.50
N LEU A 120 47.59 16.09 13.98
CA LEU A 120 48.59 15.21 14.59
C LEU A 120 48.06 14.54 15.87
N LYS A 121 47.30 15.25 16.72
CA LYS A 121 46.70 14.66 17.93
C LYS A 121 45.71 13.53 17.63
N GLU A 122 44.91 13.65 16.57
CA GLU A 122 43.98 12.60 16.13
C GLU A 122 44.69 11.36 15.54
N ASN A 123 45.96 11.52 15.18
CA ASN A 123 46.77 10.48 14.53
C ASN A 123 47.87 9.90 15.44
N VAL A 124 47.81 10.13 16.76
CA VAL A 124 48.67 9.44 17.73
C VAL A 124 48.50 7.92 17.58
N GLY A 125 49.62 7.19 17.54
CA GLY A 125 49.69 5.76 17.25
C GLY A 125 49.73 5.38 15.76
N LYS A 126 49.51 6.34 14.84
CA LYS A 126 49.56 6.11 13.39
C LYS A 126 50.91 6.48 12.77
N LEU A 127 51.06 6.14 11.49
CA LEU A 127 52.24 6.45 10.68
C LEU A 127 52.13 7.84 10.05
N ILE A 128 53.22 8.60 10.07
CA ILE A 128 53.38 9.90 9.42
C ILE A 128 54.63 9.89 8.54
N THR A 129 54.52 10.51 7.36
CA THR A 129 55.63 10.69 6.41
C THR A 129 55.87 12.18 6.19
N MET A 130 57.14 12.55 6.01
CA MET A 130 57.50 13.93 5.73
C MET A 130 57.46 14.17 4.23
N LYS A 131 56.86 15.29 3.81
CA LYS A 131 56.79 15.67 2.38
C LYS A 131 58.16 16.10 1.82
N THR A 132 59.17 16.31 2.66
CA THR A 132 60.50 16.80 2.27
C THR A 132 61.59 16.08 3.06
N PHE A 133 62.85 16.15 2.61
CA PHE A 133 64.00 15.71 3.40
C PHE A 133 64.01 16.44 4.76
N LEU A 134 64.16 15.68 5.84
CA LEU A 134 64.07 16.22 7.20
C LEU A 134 65.47 16.34 7.79
N THR A 135 65.91 17.58 8.04
CA THR A 135 67.12 17.84 8.84
C THR A 135 66.75 17.87 10.32
N ALA A 136 67.48 17.15 11.17
CA ALA A 136 67.35 17.21 12.64
C ALA A 136 68.74 17.33 13.29
N SER A 137 68.81 17.67 14.58
CA SER A 137 70.08 17.84 15.29
C SER A 137 70.25 16.82 16.42
N TYR A 138 71.49 16.41 16.70
CA TYR A 138 71.83 15.61 17.89
C TYR A 138 71.67 16.40 19.19
N VAL A 139 71.75 17.73 19.11
CA VAL A 139 71.66 18.61 20.27
C VAL A 139 70.21 19.03 20.46
N ARG A 140 69.67 18.76 21.65
CA ARG A 140 68.45 19.41 22.11
C ARG A 140 68.77 20.88 22.39
N SER A 141 68.63 21.71 21.37
CA SER A 141 68.79 23.17 21.47
C SER A 141 67.93 23.71 22.63
N SER A 142 68.58 24.35 23.62
CA SER A 142 67.92 25.15 24.66
C SER A 142 67.86 26.63 24.30
N THR A 143 68.46 27.02 23.16
CA THR A 143 68.54 28.39 22.69
C THR A 143 67.42 28.68 21.70
N LEU A 144 66.34 29.24 22.23
CA LEU A 144 65.20 29.79 21.51
C LEU A 144 65.60 31.06 20.71
N THR A 145 66.66 31.02 19.89
CA THR A 145 67.13 32.22 19.17
C THR A 145 67.96 31.90 17.93
N SER A 146 67.39 32.10 16.75
CA SER A 146 67.80 33.22 15.88
C SER A 146 66.91 33.35 14.62
N GLY A 147 65.91 34.24 14.71
CA GLY A 147 65.53 35.11 13.61
C GLY A 147 64.73 34.55 12.44
N THR A 148 63.41 34.39 12.61
CA THR A 148 62.48 35.04 11.68
C THR A 148 61.39 35.72 12.49
N LYS A 149 61.12 36.99 12.15
CA LYS A 149 60.08 37.84 12.75
C LYS A 149 58.81 37.02 12.96
N LEU A 150 58.19 37.14 14.15
CA LEU A 150 56.76 36.92 14.30
C LEU A 150 56.06 37.80 13.25
N THR A 151 55.78 37.23 12.09
CA THR A 151 54.77 37.78 11.19
C THR A 151 53.45 37.63 11.90
N ASN A 152 52.64 38.69 11.91
CA ASN A 152 51.38 38.88 12.64
C ASN A 152 50.24 37.86 12.34
N SER A 153 50.53 36.57 12.15
CA SER A 153 49.52 35.50 12.10
C SER A 153 49.44 34.83 13.46
N SER A 154 48.37 35.08 14.20
CA SER A 154 48.07 34.58 15.55
C SER A 154 47.83 33.07 15.66
N ASP A 155 48.21 32.28 14.64
CA ASP A 155 47.73 30.91 14.44
C ASP A 155 48.86 29.88 14.25
N ARG A 156 50.12 30.28 14.45
CA ARG A 156 51.30 29.40 14.36
C ARG A 156 51.96 29.22 15.72
N ILE A 157 52.22 27.97 16.08
CA ILE A 157 52.83 27.53 17.34
C ILE A 157 54.15 26.83 17.08
N VAL A 158 55.10 27.01 18.00
CA VAL A 158 56.41 26.34 17.93
C VAL A 158 56.29 24.96 18.55
N VAL A 159 56.81 23.97 17.84
CA VAL A 159 56.74 22.55 18.18
C VAL A 159 58.13 21.96 18.04
N LEU A 160 58.52 21.14 19.02
CA LEU A 160 59.77 20.38 19.00
C LEU A 160 59.45 18.91 18.74
N PHE A 161 59.93 18.40 17.61
CA PHE A 161 59.93 16.98 17.32
C PHE A 161 61.12 16.32 18.01
N GLU A 162 60.85 15.32 18.84
CA GLU A 162 61.83 14.41 19.43
C GLU A 162 61.72 13.07 18.71
N ILE A 163 62.76 12.74 17.96
CA ILE A 163 62.84 11.55 17.12
C ILE A 163 63.73 10.54 17.82
N GLU A 164 63.15 9.51 18.43
CA GLU A 164 63.90 8.43 19.07
C GLU A 164 64.24 7.36 18.01
N CYS A 165 65.52 7.22 17.68
CA CYS A 165 66.01 6.24 16.71
C CYS A 165 66.71 5.08 17.43
N ASN A 166 66.21 3.85 17.24
CA ASN A 166 66.90 2.63 17.64
C ASN A 166 67.67 2.05 16.45
N LEU A 167 68.98 2.27 16.40
CA LEU A 167 69.81 1.94 15.24
C LEU A 167 69.83 0.44 14.90
N LYS A 168 69.66 -0.44 15.90
CA LYS A 168 69.61 -1.89 15.69
C LYS A 168 68.27 -2.40 15.15
N GLU A 169 67.17 -1.71 15.44
CA GLU A 169 65.83 -2.09 14.96
C GLU A 169 65.51 -1.49 13.58
N LEU A 170 66.17 -0.38 13.21
CA LEU A 170 65.96 0.32 11.95
C LEU A 170 66.53 -0.46 10.74
N GLY A 171 67.66 -1.15 10.90
CA GLY A 171 68.35 -1.88 9.81
C GLY A 171 68.70 -0.99 8.60
N ASP A 172 68.97 -1.59 7.43
CA ASP A 172 69.28 -0.86 6.17
C ASP A 172 68.07 -0.11 5.56
N ASN A 173 66.92 -0.10 6.25
CA ASN A 173 65.63 0.21 5.65
C ASN A 173 65.19 1.67 5.80
N ILE A 174 65.82 2.45 6.68
CA ILE A 174 65.56 3.89 6.85
C ILE A 174 66.84 4.67 6.59
N ILE A 175 66.90 5.32 5.43
CA ILE A 175 68.08 6.03 4.97
C ILE A 175 68.16 7.40 5.66
N PHE A 176 69.27 7.63 6.34
CA PHE A 176 69.64 8.92 6.89
C PHE A 176 71.16 9.05 6.92
N ALA A 177 71.67 10.27 6.80
CA ALA A 177 73.10 10.54 6.82
C ALA A 177 73.45 11.53 7.92
N ASP A 178 74.54 11.28 8.64
CA ASP A 178 75.21 12.32 9.42
C ASP A 178 75.82 13.33 8.44
N ILE A 179 75.29 14.56 8.46
CA ILE A 179 75.68 15.61 7.52
C ILE A 179 76.66 16.62 8.12
N THR A 180 77.15 16.36 9.33
CA THR A 180 78.02 17.27 10.09
C THR A 180 79.28 17.64 9.29
N GLN A 181 79.84 16.70 8.53
CA GLN A 181 81.04 16.91 7.72
C GLN A 181 80.81 17.74 6.43
N PHE A 182 79.56 17.91 5.99
CA PHE A 182 79.23 18.60 4.74
C PHE A 182 78.75 20.05 4.95
N ASN A 183 78.54 20.46 6.21
CA ASN A 183 77.95 21.76 6.54
C ASN A 183 79.03 22.80 6.87
N GLU A 184 79.40 23.64 5.90
CA GLU A 184 80.49 24.63 6.05
C GLU A 184 80.16 25.80 7.00
N THR A 185 78.89 26.00 7.37
CA THR A 185 78.41 27.22 8.05
C THR A 185 77.84 27.01 9.46
N SER A 186 77.71 25.78 9.96
CA SER A 186 77.15 25.52 11.30
C SER A 186 77.92 24.45 12.07
N CYS A 187 78.30 24.78 13.31
CA CYS A 187 79.05 23.90 14.24
C CYS A 187 78.18 22.80 14.87
N HIS A 188 77.02 22.47 14.31
CA HIS A 188 76.01 21.64 14.96
C HIS A 188 76.04 20.25 14.34
N GLU A 189 76.06 19.23 15.20
CA GLU A 189 75.88 17.84 14.79
C GLU A 189 74.45 17.69 14.24
N GLU A 190 74.33 17.44 12.93
CA GLU A 190 73.05 17.38 12.20
C GLU A 190 72.92 16.08 11.40
N ILE A 191 71.68 15.58 11.31
CA ILE A 191 71.29 14.43 10.52
C ILE A 191 70.31 14.85 9.42
N LEU A 192 70.38 14.19 8.26
CA LEU A 192 69.44 14.34 7.17
C LEU A 192 68.73 13.02 6.90
N PHE A 193 67.42 12.97 7.20
CA PHE A 193 66.56 11.85 6.84
C PHE A 193 66.10 11.95 5.39
N ASP A 194 66.05 10.80 4.73
CA ASP A 194 65.52 10.65 3.38
C ASP A 194 64.00 10.87 3.31
N LEU A 195 63.51 11.18 2.11
CA LEU A 195 62.11 11.46 1.75
C LEU A 195 61.14 10.33 2.11
N ASN A 196 61.60 9.08 2.13
CA ASN A 196 60.74 7.92 2.41
C ASN A 196 60.64 7.59 3.91
N THR A 197 61.31 8.35 4.78
CA THR A 197 61.32 8.02 6.21
C THR A 197 59.91 8.12 6.78
N THR A 198 59.42 6.99 7.26
CA THR A 198 58.11 6.87 7.92
C THR A 198 58.33 6.85 9.42
N PHE A 199 57.57 7.66 10.14
CA PHE A 199 57.63 7.76 11.58
C PHE A 199 56.30 7.35 12.19
N ARG A 200 56.33 6.63 13.30
CA ARG A 200 55.17 6.44 14.15
C ARG A 200 55.09 7.60 15.14
N LEU A 201 53.92 8.22 15.22
CA LEU A 201 53.66 9.29 16.17
C LEU A 201 53.31 8.66 17.53
N GLU A 202 54.23 8.71 18.49
CA GLU A 202 54.07 8.05 19.79
C GLU A 202 53.21 8.87 20.74
N ASN A 203 53.53 10.15 20.89
CA ASN A 203 52.91 10.98 21.90
C ASN A 203 53.07 12.47 21.58
N ILE A 204 52.10 13.27 21.98
CA ILE A 204 52.14 14.74 21.91
C ILE A 204 51.87 15.28 23.30
N GLN A 205 52.84 16.00 23.86
CA GLN A 205 52.75 16.61 25.18
C GLN A 205 53.00 18.11 25.09
N GLN A 206 52.36 18.89 25.96
CA GLN A 206 52.63 20.31 26.09
C GLN A 206 53.57 20.55 27.27
N ASP A 207 54.70 21.21 27.02
CA ASP A 207 55.70 21.58 28.03
C ASP A 207 55.87 23.10 28.04
N GLU A 208 55.32 23.76 29.06
CA GLU A 208 55.23 25.22 29.22
C GLU A 208 54.66 25.98 27.99
N GLN A 209 55.53 26.41 27.06
CA GLN A 209 55.22 27.15 25.82
C GLN A 209 55.56 26.39 24.52
N LEU A 210 56.01 25.14 24.63
CA LEU A 210 56.49 24.31 23.53
C LEU A 210 55.68 23.02 23.47
N TRP A 211 55.22 22.61 22.29
CA TRP A 211 54.64 21.28 22.11
C TRP A 211 55.76 20.29 21.79
N LEU A 212 55.91 19.25 22.60
CA LEU A 212 56.82 18.14 22.37
C LEU A 212 56.08 17.03 21.62
N ILE A 213 56.52 16.74 20.40
CA ILE A 213 56.00 15.65 19.59
C ILE A 213 57.04 14.54 19.53
N LYS A 214 56.73 13.40 20.17
CA LYS A 214 57.57 12.22 20.14
C LYS A 214 57.21 11.33 18.97
N MET A 215 58.23 10.95 18.21
CA MET A 215 58.06 10.06 17.06
C MET A 215 59.23 9.09 16.94
N ILE A 216 58.95 7.91 16.40
CA ILE A 216 59.93 6.84 16.21
C ILE A 216 59.95 6.48 14.72
N PRO A 217 61.10 6.45 14.04
CA PRO A 217 61.16 5.94 12.68
C PRO A 217 60.84 4.43 12.69
N VAL A 218 59.98 3.97 11.79
CA VAL A 218 59.49 2.58 11.76
C VAL A 218 59.53 1.96 10.36
N ASN A 219 59.83 0.66 10.31
CA ASN A 219 59.94 -0.10 9.06
C ASN A 219 58.59 -0.50 8.43
N ASP A 220 57.47 -0.29 9.12
CA ASP A 220 56.13 -0.71 8.68
C ASP A 220 55.74 -0.13 7.31
N GLY A 221 56.12 1.12 7.05
CA GLY A 221 55.89 1.78 5.75
C GLY A 221 56.58 1.04 4.60
N ARG A 222 57.75 0.42 4.86
CA ARG A 222 58.50 -0.30 3.85
C ARG A 222 57.89 -1.67 3.55
N THR A 223 57.19 -2.34 4.47
CA THR A 223 56.46 -3.59 4.17
C THR A 223 55.32 -3.36 3.16
N ILE A 224 54.62 -2.23 3.29
CA ILE A 224 53.57 -1.79 2.35
C ILE A 224 54.20 -1.37 1.01
N ILE A 225 55.28 -0.59 1.05
CA ILE A 225 55.96 -0.05 -0.14
C ILE A 225 56.76 -1.15 -0.88
N ASN A 226 57.33 -2.14 -0.21
CA ASN A 226 58.21 -3.18 -0.79
C ASN A 226 57.50 -4.05 -1.83
N LYS A 227 56.17 -4.25 -1.69
CA LYS A 227 55.38 -4.99 -2.68
C LYS A 227 55.20 -4.17 -3.97
N TYR A 228 54.93 -2.87 -3.84
CA TYR A 228 54.92 -1.93 -4.97
C TYR A 228 56.32 -1.70 -5.56
N ILE A 229 57.37 -1.72 -4.74
CA ILE A 229 58.77 -1.67 -5.22
C ILE A 229 59.07 -2.94 -6.01
N HIS A 230 58.60 -4.11 -5.57
CA HIS A 230 58.76 -5.34 -6.34
C HIS A 230 58.06 -5.25 -7.70
N ASP A 231 56.85 -4.71 -7.74
CA ASP A 231 56.10 -4.48 -8.98
C ASP A 231 56.76 -3.41 -9.87
N ILE A 232 57.26 -2.32 -9.29
CA ILE A 232 58.02 -1.28 -9.99
C ILE A 232 59.32 -1.88 -10.54
N HIS A 233 60.12 -2.58 -9.74
CA HIS A 233 61.35 -3.26 -10.17
C HIS A 233 61.08 -4.29 -11.25
N ARG A 234 59.91 -4.93 -11.22
CA ARG A 234 59.46 -5.81 -12.29
C ARG A 234 59.13 -5.02 -13.55
N GLN A 235 58.37 -3.93 -13.44
CA GLN A 235 58.05 -3.05 -14.55
C GLN A 235 59.31 -2.42 -15.16
N ILE A 236 60.33 -2.08 -14.38
CA ILE A 236 61.62 -1.53 -14.86
C ILE A 236 62.35 -2.50 -15.79
N LYS A 237 62.08 -3.81 -15.70
CA LYS A 237 62.65 -4.81 -16.62
C LYS A 237 62.03 -4.72 -18.02
N ASP A 238 60.77 -4.29 -18.11
CA ASP A 238 59.97 -4.32 -19.34
C ASP A 238 59.63 -2.92 -19.88
N LEU A 239 59.69 -1.87 -19.05
CA LEU A 239 59.29 -0.49 -19.34
C LEU A 239 60.40 0.51 -18.97
N SER A 240 60.48 1.59 -19.74
CA SER A 240 61.40 2.69 -19.41
C SER A 240 60.92 3.48 -18.19
N ILE A 241 61.87 4.00 -17.39
CA ILE A 241 61.59 4.79 -16.19
C ILE A 241 60.65 5.99 -16.46
N PRO A 242 60.76 6.74 -17.58
CA PRO A 242 59.80 7.79 -17.90
C PRO A 242 58.35 7.30 -18.03
N ILE A 243 58.12 6.09 -18.54
CA ILE A 243 56.77 5.50 -18.66
C ILE A 243 56.22 5.17 -17.27
N ILE A 244 57.03 4.52 -16.45
CA ILE A 244 56.65 4.13 -15.08
C ILE A 244 56.32 5.39 -14.26
N PHE A 245 57.12 6.45 -14.40
CA PHE A 245 56.86 7.72 -13.72
C PHE A 245 55.51 8.31 -14.12
N GLY A 246 55.19 8.37 -15.41
CA GLY A 246 53.89 8.88 -15.86
C GLY A 246 52.70 8.00 -15.44
N LYS A 247 52.87 6.66 -15.41
CA LYS A 247 51.85 5.72 -14.89
C LYS A 247 51.62 5.94 -13.39
N LEU A 248 52.67 6.16 -12.60
CA LEU A 248 52.52 6.50 -11.18
C LEU A 248 51.76 7.82 -10.95
N ILE A 249 51.96 8.84 -11.80
CA ILE A 249 51.15 10.08 -11.75
C ILE A 249 49.68 9.75 -12.02
N CYS A 250 49.40 8.86 -12.97
CA CYS A 250 48.04 8.39 -13.26
C CYS A 250 47.42 7.65 -12.07
N ASP A 251 48.17 6.75 -11.43
CA ASP A 251 47.71 5.95 -10.27
C ASP A 251 47.46 6.82 -9.03
N MET A 252 48.14 7.96 -8.91
CA MET A 252 47.88 8.97 -7.88
C MET A 252 46.62 9.81 -8.14
N SER A 253 45.83 9.47 -9.16
CA SER A 253 44.63 10.21 -9.61
C SER A 253 44.92 11.60 -10.18
N GLU A 254 46.16 11.90 -10.57
CA GLU A 254 46.55 13.16 -11.22
C GLU A 254 46.48 13.03 -12.75
N TRP A 255 45.32 12.61 -13.27
CA TRP A 255 45.18 12.19 -14.68
C TRP A 255 45.48 13.30 -15.69
N ASP A 256 45.12 14.56 -15.38
CA ASP A 256 45.44 15.71 -16.23
C ASP A 256 46.95 15.95 -16.32
N GLN A 257 47.67 15.78 -15.22
CA GLN A 257 49.12 15.91 -15.19
C GLN A 257 49.78 14.75 -15.93
N SER A 258 49.31 13.53 -15.70
CA SER A 258 49.80 12.33 -16.41
C SER A 258 49.60 12.45 -17.91
N GLN A 259 48.41 12.89 -18.36
CA GLN A 259 48.13 13.13 -19.77
C GLN A 259 49.10 14.16 -20.36
N LYS A 260 49.25 15.34 -19.74
CA LYS A 260 50.16 16.40 -20.21
C LYS A 260 51.60 15.92 -20.27
N TYR A 261 52.04 15.20 -19.25
CA TYR A 261 53.38 14.62 -19.19
C TYR A 261 53.63 13.65 -20.34
N PHE A 262 52.70 12.75 -20.64
CA PHE A 262 52.85 11.82 -21.75
C PHE A 262 52.70 12.48 -23.12
N GLU A 263 51.85 13.50 -23.26
CA GLU A 263 51.77 14.32 -24.49
C GLU A 263 53.08 15.07 -24.75
N TYR A 264 53.73 15.57 -23.69
CA TYR A 264 55.06 16.16 -23.78
C TYR A 264 56.10 15.13 -24.25
N LEU A 265 56.11 13.93 -23.66
CA LEU A 265 56.99 12.84 -24.10
C LEU A 265 56.71 12.39 -25.53
N LEU A 266 55.45 12.44 -25.98
CA LEU A 266 55.08 12.07 -27.34
C LEU A 266 55.66 13.04 -28.39
N ASN A 267 55.84 14.31 -28.04
CA ASN A 267 56.41 15.33 -28.92
C ASN A 267 57.94 15.21 -29.08
N ASP A 268 58.66 14.71 -28.07
CA ASP A 268 60.11 14.41 -28.12
C ASP A 268 60.42 13.06 -27.43
N PRO A 269 60.18 11.92 -28.11
CA PRO A 269 60.16 10.60 -27.46
C PRO A 269 61.54 10.00 -27.14
N TYR A 270 62.67 10.64 -27.47
CA TYR A 270 64.05 10.26 -27.08
C TYR A 270 64.31 8.80 -26.59
N ASP A 271 64.38 7.82 -27.50
CA ASP A 271 64.57 6.37 -27.22
C ASP A 271 63.54 5.73 -26.25
N ILE A 272 62.43 6.40 -25.99
CA ILE A 272 61.28 5.91 -25.22
C ILE A 272 60.29 5.27 -26.20
N ASP A 273 59.74 4.15 -25.78
CA ASP A 273 58.77 3.40 -26.54
C ASP A 273 57.48 4.19 -26.77
N ILE A 274 57.27 4.64 -28.01
CA ILE A 274 56.11 5.44 -28.42
C ILE A 274 54.80 4.65 -28.22
N ALA A 275 54.81 3.33 -28.40
CA ALA A 275 53.59 2.53 -28.21
C ALA A 275 53.14 2.56 -26.74
N TRP A 276 54.07 2.52 -25.80
CA TRP A 276 53.76 2.66 -24.37
C TRP A 276 53.40 4.09 -23.95
N ILE A 277 53.96 5.13 -24.60
CA ILE A 277 53.52 6.52 -24.40
C ILE A 277 52.06 6.65 -24.83
N GLU A 278 51.73 6.21 -26.06
CA GLU A 278 50.36 6.26 -26.59
C GLU A 278 49.40 5.45 -25.72
N HIS A 279 49.78 4.24 -25.29
CA HIS A 279 48.99 3.44 -24.33
C HIS A 279 48.73 4.20 -23.02
N SER A 280 49.74 4.85 -22.45
CA SER A 280 49.61 5.53 -21.17
C SER A 280 48.79 6.83 -21.27
N ILE A 281 48.83 7.55 -22.40
CA ILE A 281 47.88 8.64 -22.69
C ILE A 281 46.46 8.08 -22.75
N GLY A 282 46.27 6.94 -23.42
CA GLY A 282 45.00 6.24 -23.44
C GLY A 282 44.49 5.92 -22.03
N GLN A 283 45.37 5.49 -21.13
CA GLN A 283 45.04 5.18 -19.74
C GLN A 283 44.62 6.42 -18.94
N ALA A 284 45.34 7.54 -19.05
CA ALA A 284 44.97 8.79 -18.39
C ALA A 284 43.61 9.32 -18.88
N LEU A 285 43.36 9.28 -20.19
CA LEU A 285 42.09 9.67 -20.80
C LEU A 285 40.94 8.74 -20.39
N HIS A 286 41.22 7.44 -20.22
CA HIS A 286 40.25 6.46 -19.77
C HIS A 286 39.73 6.80 -18.37
N TRP A 287 40.61 7.04 -17.40
CA TRP A 287 40.21 7.39 -16.04
C TRP A 287 39.48 8.74 -15.93
N LYS A 288 39.73 9.67 -16.86
CA LYS A 288 38.97 10.94 -16.98
C LYS A 288 37.56 10.78 -17.55
N GLY A 289 37.17 9.59 -17.98
CA GLY A 289 35.90 9.33 -18.68
C GLY A 289 35.91 9.73 -20.16
N GLN A 290 37.07 10.03 -20.75
CA GLN A 290 37.21 10.44 -22.15
C GLN A 290 37.46 9.22 -23.07
N TRP A 291 36.57 8.22 -23.01
CA TRP A 291 36.79 6.89 -23.57
C TRP A 291 36.97 6.85 -25.10
N ILE A 292 36.26 7.70 -25.84
CA ILE A 292 36.41 7.77 -27.30
C ILE A 292 37.82 8.19 -27.69
N GLU A 293 38.37 9.16 -26.97
CA GLU A 293 39.72 9.66 -27.24
C GLU A 293 40.77 8.66 -26.76
N ALA A 294 40.57 8.07 -25.57
CA ALA A 294 41.38 6.98 -25.05
C ALA A 294 41.50 5.82 -26.05
N ARG A 295 40.39 5.44 -26.68
CA ARG A 295 40.35 4.35 -27.67
C ARG A 295 41.27 4.61 -28.85
N LYS A 296 41.28 5.83 -29.39
CA LYS A 296 42.17 6.21 -30.51
C LYS A 296 43.65 6.02 -30.15
N TYR A 297 44.03 6.30 -28.91
CA TYR A 297 45.40 6.11 -28.43
C TYR A 297 45.73 4.62 -28.26
N TYR A 298 44.82 3.81 -27.72
CA TYR A 298 45.04 2.36 -27.65
C TYR A 298 45.11 1.69 -29.01
N ASP A 299 44.27 2.08 -29.98
CA ASP A 299 44.35 1.53 -31.33
C ASP A 299 45.70 1.89 -32.01
N ARG A 300 46.22 3.11 -31.79
CA ARG A 300 47.55 3.49 -32.27
C ARG A 300 48.66 2.67 -31.61
N ALA A 301 48.63 2.54 -30.29
CA ALA A 301 49.59 1.73 -29.53
C ALA A 301 49.60 0.26 -30.01
N TYR A 302 48.42 -0.35 -30.15
CA TYR A 302 48.27 -1.72 -30.64
C TYR A 302 48.84 -1.88 -32.06
N ASN A 303 48.49 -0.96 -32.96
CA ASN A 303 48.98 -0.99 -34.34
C ASN A 303 50.50 -0.86 -34.44
N ARG A 304 51.15 -0.10 -33.54
CA ARG A 304 52.61 -0.02 -33.45
C ARG A 304 53.21 -1.34 -32.97
N MET A 305 52.72 -1.87 -31.85
CA MET A 305 53.20 -3.15 -31.30
C MET A 305 53.10 -4.32 -32.30
N MET A 306 52.07 -4.31 -33.15
CA MET A 306 51.88 -5.32 -34.20
C MET A 306 52.76 -5.12 -35.45
N LYS A 307 53.33 -3.92 -35.64
CA LYS A 307 54.21 -3.57 -36.77
C LYS A 307 55.71 -3.56 -36.40
N ASP A 308 56.04 -3.59 -35.11
CA ASP A 308 57.42 -3.68 -34.65
C ASP A 308 58.09 -4.99 -35.12
N GLU A 309 59.40 -4.95 -35.35
CA GLU A 309 60.23 -6.13 -35.65
C GLU A 309 61.25 -6.35 -34.51
N PRO A 310 61.11 -7.43 -33.69
CA PRO A 310 60.07 -8.47 -33.74
C PRO A 310 58.71 -8.01 -33.18
N VAL A 311 57.64 -8.68 -33.63
CA VAL A 311 56.25 -8.38 -33.24
C VAL A 311 56.04 -8.59 -31.74
N ARG A 312 55.44 -7.62 -31.07
CA ARG A 312 55.29 -7.59 -29.61
C ARG A 312 53.95 -8.16 -29.15
N ILE A 313 53.72 -9.44 -29.47
CA ILE A 313 52.44 -10.13 -29.19
C ILE A 313 52.12 -10.12 -27.69
N LYS A 314 53.11 -10.36 -26.82
CA LYS A 314 52.94 -10.36 -25.36
C LYS A 314 52.41 -9.02 -24.84
N ASP A 315 53.00 -7.91 -25.26
CA ASP A 315 52.63 -6.56 -24.80
C ASP A 315 51.24 -6.15 -25.31
N SER A 316 50.89 -6.62 -26.51
CA SER A 316 49.59 -6.33 -27.13
C SER A 316 48.40 -6.81 -26.28
N ALA A 317 48.59 -7.82 -25.42
CA ALA A 317 47.53 -8.33 -24.55
C ALA A 317 47.01 -7.30 -23.54
N GLU A 318 47.86 -6.38 -23.05
CA GLU A 318 47.43 -5.29 -22.16
C GLU A 318 46.58 -4.27 -22.93
N VAL A 319 47.01 -3.89 -24.13
CA VAL A 319 46.27 -2.96 -24.98
C VAL A 319 44.92 -3.53 -25.39
N LEU A 320 44.86 -4.82 -25.78
CA LEU A 320 43.62 -5.53 -26.08
C LEU A 320 42.68 -5.57 -24.87
N SER A 321 43.21 -5.77 -23.66
CA SER A 321 42.40 -5.76 -22.43
C SER A 321 41.77 -4.39 -22.18
N ASN A 322 42.53 -3.30 -22.30
CA ASN A 322 42.02 -1.94 -22.08
C ASN A 322 41.05 -1.50 -23.17
N ILE A 323 41.28 -1.95 -24.40
CA ILE A 323 40.33 -1.82 -25.51
C ILE A 323 39.01 -2.53 -25.17
N GLY A 324 39.08 -3.77 -24.69
CA GLY A 324 37.91 -4.54 -24.25
C GLY A 324 37.14 -3.82 -23.15
N GLU A 325 37.84 -3.23 -22.18
CA GLU A 325 37.23 -2.48 -21.08
C GLU A 325 36.52 -1.21 -21.57
N ILE A 326 37.10 -0.45 -22.50
CA ILE A 326 36.39 0.68 -23.12
C ILE A 326 35.15 0.21 -23.88
N LEU A 327 35.23 -0.90 -24.61
CA LEU A 327 34.07 -1.47 -25.31
C LEU A 327 32.99 -1.89 -24.31
N HIS A 328 33.39 -2.46 -23.17
CA HIS A 328 32.51 -2.77 -22.04
C HIS A 328 31.84 -1.50 -21.51
N LEU A 329 32.59 -0.44 -21.21
CA LEU A 329 32.05 0.86 -20.77
C LEU A 329 31.22 1.60 -21.84
N GLN A 330 31.30 1.19 -23.11
CA GLN A 330 30.46 1.68 -24.20
C GLN A 330 29.23 0.80 -24.45
N GLY A 331 29.07 -0.30 -23.69
CA GLY A 331 27.98 -1.27 -23.83
C GLY A 331 28.19 -2.33 -24.92
N LYS A 332 29.31 -2.33 -25.64
CA LYS A 332 29.61 -3.26 -26.73
C LYS A 332 30.18 -4.59 -26.22
N TYR A 333 29.37 -5.36 -25.50
CA TYR A 333 29.87 -6.51 -24.71
C TYR A 333 30.40 -7.67 -25.57
N GLU A 334 29.81 -7.95 -26.74
CA GLU A 334 30.31 -9.02 -27.63
C GLU A 334 31.69 -8.68 -28.22
N GLU A 335 31.88 -7.43 -28.65
CA GLU A 335 33.20 -6.96 -29.08
C GLU A 335 34.18 -7.01 -27.88
N ALA A 336 33.77 -6.53 -26.70
CA ALA A 336 34.59 -6.56 -25.50
C ALA A 336 35.04 -7.99 -25.13
N TYR A 337 34.13 -8.97 -25.21
CA TYR A 337 34.41 -10.37 -24.94
C TYR A 337 35.48 -10.92 -25.89
N ASP A 338 35.40 -10.67 -27.21
CA ASP A 338 36.44 -11.08 -28.17
C ASP A 338 37.82 -10.54 -27.77
N PHE A 339 37.89 -9.24 -27.46
CA PHE A 339 39.14 -8.59 -27.07
C PHE A 339 39.70 -9.15 -25.75
N HIS A 340 38.87 -9.40 -24.75
CA HIS A 340 39.29 -10.02 -23.49
C HIS A 340 39.69 -11.50 -23.67
N GLN A 341 39.02 -12.25 -24.53
CA GLN A 341 39.36 -13.65 -24.83
C GLN A 341 40.69 -13.77 -25.59
N ARG A 342 40.95 -12.85 -26.54
CA ARG A 342 42.24 -12.75 -27.21
C ARG A 342 43.36 -12.39 -26.24
N SER A 343 43.11 -11.42 -25.35
CA SER A 343 44.04 -11.07 -24.27
C SER A 343 44.33 -12.26 -23.34
N LEU A 344 43.29 -13.01 -22.94
CA LEU A 344 43.42 -14.21 -22.10
C LEU A 344 44.27 -15.29 -22.77
N THR A 345 44.03 -15.55 -24.06
CA THR A 345 44.77 -16.55 -24.85
C THR A 345 46.26 -16.22 -24.87
N ILE A 346 46.62 -14.97 -25.19
CA ILE A 346 48.02 -14.52 -25.18
C ILE A 346 48.59 -14.64 -23.76
N ARG A 347 47.87 -14.20 -22.73
CA ARG A 347 48.37 -14.24 -21.34
C ARG A 347 48.62 -15.67 -20.84
N LYS A 348 47.79 -16.65 -21.24
CA LYS A 348 47.99 -18.08 -20.91
C LYS A 348 49.22 -18.69 -21.59
N GLU A 349 49.63 -18.18 -22.75
CA GLU A 349 50.80 -18.67 -23.48
C GLU A 349 52.12 -18.15 -22.86
N TYR A 350 52.13 -16.91 -22.36
CA TYR A 350 53.36 -16.23 -21.91
C TYR A 350 53.55 -16.15 -20.39
N TYR A 351 52.52 -16.40 -19.58
CA TYR A 351 52.60 -16.34 -18.11
C TYR A 351 52.29 -17.69 -17.45
N SER A 352 52.78 -17.89 -16.22
CA SER A 352 52.43 -19.07 -15.40
C SER A 352 50.94 -19.07 -15.05
N SER A 353 50.37 -20.25 -14.77
CA SER A 353 48.93 -20.41 -14.52
C SER A 353 48.41 -19.67 -13.28
N ASP A 354 49.29 -19.29 -12.36
CA ASP A 354 48.99 -18.51 -11.16
C ASP A 354 49.24 -17.01 -11.32
N HIS A 355 49.48 -16.52 -12.53
CA HIS A 355 49.84 -15.13 -12.75
C HIS A 355 48.65 -14.16 -12.71
N ALA A 356 48.80 -13.01 -12.03
CA ALA A 356 47.75 -12.00 -11.86
C ALA A 356 47.10 -11.49 -13.18
N HIS A 357 47.87 -11.32 -14.25
CA HIS A 357 47.31 -10.92 -15.56
C HIS A 357 46.27 -11.91 -16.12
N ILE A 358 46.42 -13.21 -15.86
CA ILE A 358 45.40 -14.20 -16.25
C ILE A 358 44.11 -13.95 -15.46
N ALA A 359 44.22 -13.69 -14.16
CA ALA A 359 43.09 -13.34 -13.31
C ALA A 359 42.36 -12.08 -13.81
N THR A 360 43.08 -11.03 -14.23
CA THR A 360 42.47 -9.82 -14.80
C THR A 360 41.64 -10.11 -16.07
N SER A 361 42.13 -10.98 -16.95
CA SER A 361 41.37 -11.36 -18.14
C SER A 361 40.13 -12.19 -17.79
N LEU A 362 40.23 -13.09 -16.81
CA LEU A 362 39.09 -13.88 -16.33
C LEU A 362 38.04 -13.01 -15.64
N GLU A 363 38.45 -12.04 -14.80
CA GLU A 363 37.55 -11.09 -14.15
C GLU A 363 36.76 -10.27 -15.18
N ASN A 364 37.43 -9.72 -16.20
CA ASN A 364 36.75 -8.95 -17.23
C ASN A 364 35.73 -9.79 -18.01
N ILE A 365 36.06 -11.06 -18.30
CA ILE A 365 35.10 -12.00 -18.92
C ILE A 365 33.91 -12.28 -17.98
N GLY A 366 34.19 -12.49 -16.68
CA GLY A 366 33.15 -12.65 -15.66
C GLY A 366 32.21 -11.45 -15.59
N LEU A 367 32.73 -10.22 -15.67
CA LEU A 367 31.93 -9.00 -15.72
C LEU A 367 31.05 -8.92 -16.97
N ILE A 368 31.55 -9.36 -18.14
CA ILE A 368 30.71 -9.43 -19.35
C ILE A 368 29.56 -10.43 -19.16
N HIS A 369 29.82 -11.60 -18.58
CA HIS A 369 28.74 -12.55 -18.26
C HIS A 369 27.75 -12.00 -17.23
N TYR A 370 28.25 -11.26 -16.23
CA TYR A 370 27.39 -10.57 -15.26
C TYR A 370 26.45 -9.57 -15.94
N GLN A 371 26.95 -8.73 -16.85
CA GLN A 371 26.12 -7.81 -17.64
C GLN A 371 25.13 -8.52 -18.59
N GLN A 372 25.39 -9.79 -18.93
CA GLN A 372 24.46 -10.63 -19.69
C GLN A 372 23.42 -11.35 -18.80
N LEU A 373 23.40 -11.10 -17.48
CA LEU A 373 22.57 -11.77 -16.47
C LEU A 373 22.86 -13.28 -16.36
N LYS A 374 24.09 -13.69 -16.69
CA LYS A 374 24.61 -15.07 -16.58
C LYS A 374 25.40 -15.21 -15.28
N TYR A 375 24.69 -15.21 -14.16
CA TYR A 375 25.30 -15.09 -12.82
C TYR A 375 26.19 -16.28 -12.46
N ASP A 376 25.81 -17.51 -12.83
CA ASP A 376 26.58 -18.71 -12.50
C ASP A 376 27.92 -18.74 -13.26
N GLU A 377 27.89 -18.43 -14.55
CA GLU A 377 29.11 -18.32 -15.36
C GLU A 377 30.00 -17.15 -14.89
N ALA A 378 29.39 -16.02 -14.53
CA ALA A 378 30.12 -14.89 -13.98
C ALA A 378 30.85 -15.24 -12.68
N LEU A 379 30.16 -15.93 -11.75
CA LEU A 379 30.76 -16.38 -10.49
C LEU A 379 31.89 -17.39 -10.70
N ASP A 380 31.77 -18.33 -11.64
CA ASP A 380 32.84 -19.28 -11.96
C ASP A 380 34.14 -18.56 -12.38
N PHE A 381 34.03 -17.62 -13.33
CA PHE A 381 35.19 -16.84 -13.79
C PHE A 381 35.78 -15.96 -12.69
N LEU A 382 34.94 -15.27 -11.90
CA LEU A 382 35.40 -14.40 -10.81
C LEU A 382 36.05 -15.20 -9.68
N GLN A 383 35.52 -16.37 -9.33
CA GLN A 383 36.09 -17.26 -8.32
C GLN A 383 37.43 -17.85 -8.76
N GLN A 384 37.57 -18.22 -10.03
CA GLN A 384 38.86 -18.61 -10.61
C GLN A 384 39.88 -17.47 -10.53
N ALA A 385 39.48 -16.26 -10.91
CA ALA A 385 40.32 -15.07 -10.79
C ALA A 385 40.71 -14.78 -9.33
N LEU A 386 39.80 -14.95 -8.38
CA LEU A 386 40.03 -14.73 -6.96
C LEU A 386 41.05 -15.73 -6.41
N THR A 387 40.89 -17.01 -6.74
CA THR A 387 41.81 -18.09 -6.33
C THR A 387 43.23 -17.84 -6.84
N ILE A 388 43.37 -17.40 -8.10
CA ILE A 388 44.67 -17.03 -8.68
C ILE A 388 45.28 -15.85 -7.92
N ARG A 389 44.50 -14.79 -7.64
CA ARG A 389 44.99 -13.59 -6.95
C ARG A 389 45.37 -13.85 -5.49
N GLU A 390 44.59 -14.65 -4.77
CA GLU A 390 44.89 -15.04 -3.38
C GLU A 390 46.20 -15.81 -3.31
N LYS A 391 46.43 -16.75 -4.24
CA LYS A 391 47.70 -17.49 -4.33
C LYS A 391 48.87 -16.58 -4.74
N TYR A 392 48.68 -15.76 -5.77
CA TYR A 392 49.75 -14.91 -6.33
C TYR A 392 50.22 -13.84 -5.34
N TYR A 393 49.27 -13.21 -4.63
CA TYR A 393 49.54 -12.11 -3.73
C TYR A 393 49.62 -12.51 -2.25
N ASN A 394 49.58 -13.81 -1.91
CA ASN A 394 49.51 -14.31 -0.53
C ASN A 394 48.35 -13.65 0.27
N CYS A 395 47.16 -13.65 -0.32
CA CYS A 395 45.89 -13.18 0.26
C CYS A 395 45.80 -11.70 0.62
N PHE A 396 46.72 -10.85 0.15
CA PHE A 396 46.74 -9.44 0.55
C PHE A 396 47.14 -8.50 -0.61
N HIS A 397 46.16 -7.97 -1.35
CA HIS A 397 46.36 -7.01 -2.45
C HIS A 397 45.05 -6.31 -2.86
N VAL A 398 45.13 -5.10 -3.43
CA VAL A 398 43.98 -4.31 -3.89
C VAL A 398 43.12 -5.06 -4.93
N ASP A 399 43.75 -5.77 -5.87
CA ASP A 399 43.04 -6.60 -6.87
C ASP A 399 42.13 -7.69 -6.27
N ILE A 400 42.43 -8.16 -5.05
CA ILE A 400 41.57 -9.09 -4.32
C ILE A 400 40.30 -8.37 -3.88
N GLY A 401 40.43 -7.15 -3.36
CA GLY A 401 39.28 -6.30 -2.99
C GLY A 401 38.34 -6.02 -4.17
N ILE A 402 38.87 -5.78 -5.37
CA ILE A 402 38.06 -5.51 -6.57
C ILE A 402 37.25 -6.77 -6.90
N ASN A 403 37.90 -7.93 -6.90
CA ASN A 403 37.26 -9.20 -7.23
C ASN A 403 36.18 -9.57 -6.21
N LEU A 404 36.46 -9.42 -4.91
CA LEU A 404 35.49 -9.62 -3.83
C LEU A 404 34.28 -8.67 -3.97
N THR A 405 34.52 -7.41 -4.36
CA THR A 405 33.44 -6.44 -4.61
C THR A 405 32.54 -6.87 -5.76
N ASN A 406 33.11 -7.37 -6.86
CA ASN A 406 32.34 -7.88 -8.00
C ASN A 406 31.49 -9.10 -7.63
N ILE A 407 32.06 -10.03 -6.85
CA ILE A 407 31.33 -11.19 -6.32
C ILE A 407 30.18 -10.73 -5.39
N GLY A 408 30.43 -9.74 -4.52
CA GLY A 408 29.41 -9.16 -3.64
C GLY A 408 28.24 -8.52 -4.41
N CYS A 409 28.51 -7.87 -5.56
CA CYS A 409 27.44 -7.32 -6.42
C CYS A 409 26.54 -8.42 -6.98
N ILE A 410 27.13 -9.53 -7.45
CA ILE A 410 26.34 -10.67 -7.94
C ILE A 410 25.47 -11.27 -6.82
N PHE A 411 26.01 -11.41 -5.61
CA PHE A 411 25.22 -11.87 -4.47
C PHE A 411 24.10 -10.90 -4.08
N THR A 412 24.34 -9.59 -4.20
CA THR A 412 23.30 -8.56 -3.99
C THR A 412 22.15 -8.73 -4.97
N ASP A 413 22.45 -8.94 -6.26
CA ASP A 413 21.43 -9.16 -7.30
C ASP A 413 20.72 -10.52 -7.18
N GLN A 414 21.36 -11.51 -6.56
CA GLN A 414 20.72 -12.79 -6.20
C GLN A 414 19.87 -12.70 -4.91
N GLY A 415 19.81 -11.55 -4.23
CA GLY A 415 19.07 -11.37 -2.97
C GLY A 415 19.75 -11.98 -1.74
N LYS A 416 21.03 -12.36 -1.85
CA LYS A 416 21.86 -12.94 -0.78
C LYS A 416 22.65 -11.84 -0.08
N TYR A 417 21.93 -11.02 0.68
CA TYR A 417 22.46 -9.76 1.23
C TYR A 417 23.54 -9.96 2.29
N ASP A 418 23.46 -11.02 3.10
CA ASP A 418 24.47 -11.29 4.14
C ASP A 418 25.80 -11.74 3.54
N GLU A 419 25.75 -12.64 2.54
CA GLU A 419 26.94 -13.01 1.79
C GLU A 419 27.53 -11.80 1.06
N ALA A 420 26.70 -11.00 0.39
CA ALA A 420 27.14 -9.78 -0.26
C ALA A 420 27.84 -8.83 0.72
N PHE A 421 27.26 -8.64 1.91
CA PHE A 421 27.82 -7.80 2.96
C PHE A 421 29.16 -8.31 3.46
N ASP A 422 29.34 -9.63 3.68
CA ASP A 422 30.64 -10.23 4.04
C ASP A 422 31.72 -9.96 2.99
N TYR A 423 31.40 -10.18 1.71
CA TYR A 423 32.32 -9.92 0.60
C TYR A 423 32.72 -8.44 0.52
N HIS A 424 31.76 -7.52 0.67
CA HIS A 424 32.03 -6.09 0.68
C HIS A 424 32.84 -5.64 1.90
N GLN A 425 32.58 -6.18 3.10
CA GLN A 425 33.37 -5.91 4.29
C GLN A 425 34.80 -6.43 4.17
N ARG A 426 34.98 -7.64 3.61
CA ARG A 426 36.32 -8.18 3.34
C ARG A 426 37.08 -7.30 2.36
N ALA A 427 36.45 -6.86 1.28
CA ALA A 427 37.04 -5.91 0.34
C ALA A 427 37.43 -4.58 1.02
N MET A 428 36.53 -4.03 1.85
CA MET A 428 36.77 -2.80 2.61
C MET A 428 37.99 -2.94 3.53
N SER A 429 38.08 -4.04 4.28
CA SER A 429 39.19 -4.30 5.21
C SER A 429 40.55 -4.39 4.52
N ILE A 430 40.58 -4.80 3.24
CA ILE A 430 41.78 -4.78 2.41
C ILE A 430 42.10 -3.33 2.04
N TYR A 431 41.13 -2.57 1.54
CA TYR A 431 41.35 -1.20 1.10
C TYR A 431 41.77 -0.25 2.24
N GLU A 432 41.17 -0.36 3.42
CA GLU A 432 41.49 0.45 4.60
C GLU A 432 42.93 0.23 5.10
N LYS A 433 43.52 -0.94 4.85
CA LYS A 433 44.92 -1.22 5.19
C LYS A 433 45.91 -0.63 4.17
N TYR A 434 45.49 -0.45 2.92
CA TYR A 434 46.36 0.03 1.83
C TYR A 434 46.29 1.55 1.63
N TYR A 435 45.11 2.14 1.83
CA TYR A 435 44.87 3.55 1.54
C TYR A 435 44.49 4.33 2.80
N SER A 436 44.99 5.56 2.92
CA SER A 436 44.49 6.51 3.92
C SER A 436 42.98 6.74 3.71
N SER A 437 42.23 6.96 4.79
CA SER A 437 40.77 7.17 4.78
C SER A 437 40.34 8.13 3.65
N GLY A 438 39.62 7.59 2.67
CA GLY A 438 39.06 8.37 1.56
C GLY A 438 39.64 8.09 0.17
N HIS A 439 39.97 6.84 -0.17
CA HIS A 439 40.31 6.44 -1.54
C HIS A 439 39.06 6.10 -2.38
N VAL A 440 39.15 6.23 -3.72
CA VAL A 440 38.03 5.98 -4.64
C VAL A 440 37.47 4.54 -4.59
N PHE A 441 38.31 3.55 -4.30
CA PHE A 441 37.86 2.15 -4.10
C PHE A 441 37.04 1.95 -2.82
N ILE A 442 37.31 2.73 -1.77
CA ILE A 442 36.47 2.73 -0.57
C ILE A 442 35.10 3.29 -0.92
N ALA A 443 35.06 4.40 -1.66
CA ALA A 443 33.81 5.00 -2.15
C ALA A 443 32.97 4.03 -3.00
N SER A 444 33.57 3.29 -3.93
CA SER A 444 32.81 2.33 -4.74
C SER A 444 32.25 1.17 -3.91
N THR A 445 33.03 0.60 -2.99
CA THR A 445 32.53 -0.44 -2.08
C THR A 445 31.43 0.09 -1.15
N LEU A 446 31.56 1.32 -0.64
CA LEU A 446 30.50 1.95 0.16
C LEU A 446 29.21 2.15 -0.66
N ASN A 447 29.28 2.53 -1.94
CA ASN A 447 28.09 2.61 -2.81
C ASN A 447 27.39 1.25 -2.98
N ASN A 448 28.15 0.15 -3.04
CA ASN A 448 27.55 -1.19 -3.13
C ASN A 448 26.93 -1.61 -1.80
N ILE A 449 27.57 -1.28 -0.66
CA ILE A 449 26.98 -1.45 0.67
C ILE A 449 25.68 -0.64 0.81
N VAL A 450 25.63 0.57 0.24
CA VAL A 450 24.41 1.39 0.21
C VAL A 450 23.27 0.68 -0.52
N ASP A 451 23.53 -0.01 -1.63
CA ASP A 451 22.50 -0.81 -2.32
C ASP A 451 22.00 -1.97 -1.45
N VAL A 452 22.91 -2.67 -0.76
CA VAL A 452 22.56 -3.74 0.20
C VAL A 452 21.70 -3.19 1.34
N LEU A 453 22.09 -2.08 1.95
CA LEU A 453 21.33 -1.42 3.03
C LEU A 453 19.97 -0.91 2.56
N TYR A 454 19.90 -0.35 1.35
CA TYR A 454 18.65 0.06 0.72
C TYR A 454 17.68 -1.12 0.55
N ARG A 455 18.17 -2.27 0.05
CA ARG A 455 17.37 -3.49 -0.12
C ARG A 455 16.95 -4.13 1.21
N GLN A 456 17.68 -3.87 2.29
CA GLN A 456 17.29 -4.22 3.66
C GLN A 456 16.35 -3.19 4.32
N GLU A 457 15.88 -2.18 3.58
CA GLU A 457 15.04 -1.06 4.08
C GLU A 457 15.72 -0.19 5.18
N LYS A 458 17.05 -0.24 5.31
CA LYS A 458 17.85 0.56 6.27
C LYS A 458 18.24 1.92 5.68
N TYR A 459 17.24 2.75 5.39
CA TYR A 459 17.43 3.98 4.61
C TYR A 459 18.31 5.05 5.25
N GLU A 460 18.26 5.24 6.58
CA GLU A 460 19.08 6.26 7.25
C GLU A 460 20.57 5.87 7.26
N GLU A 461 20.89 4.61 7.58
CA GLU A 461 22.27 4.10 7.49
C GLU A 461 22.79 4.18 6.05
N ALA A 462 21.93 3.90 5.05
CA ALA A 462 22.26 4.05 3.64
C ALA A 462 22.54 5.51 3.25
N LEU A 463 21.77 6.48 3.79
CA LEU A 463 21.97 7.91 3.55
C LEU A 463 23.27 8.43 4.18
N ASP A 464 23.59 8.01 5.40
CA ASP A 464 24.85 8.37 6.05
C ASP A 464 26.04 7.82 5.27
N THR A 465 25.94 6.55 4.85
CA THR A 465 26.99 5.87 4.09
C THR A 465 27.21 6.53 2.72
N VAL A 466 26.15 6.85 1.97
CA VAL A 466 26.29 7.50 0.65
C VAL A 466 26.80 8.95 0.76
N GLN A 467 26.52 9.64 1.87
CA GLN A 467 27.07 10.96 2.13
C GLN A 467 28.59 10.92 2.39
N GLN A 468 29.07 9.88 3.09
CA GLN A 468 30.50 9.60 3.21
C GLN A 468 31.12 9.33 1.83
N THR A 469 30.47 8.50 1.01
CA THR A 469 30.90 8.21 -0.37
C THR A 469 31.02 9.48 -1.22
N LEU A 470 30.01 10.34 -1.23
CA LEU A 470 30.03 11.60 -1.97
C LEU A 470 31.15 12.53 -1.51
N THR A 471 31.45 12.54 -0.21
CA THR A 471 32.54 13.34 0.36
C THR A 471 33.90 12.87 -0.15
N ILE A 472 34.07 11.56 -0.32
CA ILE A 472 35.27 10.97 -0.91
C ILE A 472 35.32 11.28 -2.42
N GLN A 473 34.28 10.96 -3.18
CA GLN A 473 34.25 11.11 -4.63
C GLN A 473 34.47 12.56 -5.09
N LYS A 474 33.87 13.55 -4.41
CA LYS A 474 34.04 14.98 -4.74
C LYS A 474 35.48 15.49 -4.58
N LYS A 475 36.36 14.76 -3.91
CA LYS A 475 37.80 15.11 -3.81
C LYS A 475 38.59 14.71 -5.07
N PHE A 476 38.14 13.69 -5.80
CA PHE A 476 38.89 13.09 -6.92
C PHE A 476 38.22 13.31 -8.27
N TYR A 477 36.90 13.43 -8.31
CA TYR A 477 36.14 13.54 -9.54
C TYR A 477 35.53 14.94 -9.72
N PRO A 478 35.46 15.45 -10.97
CA PRO A 478 34.63 16.60 -11.30
C PRO A 478 33.17 16.39 -10.87
N SER A 479 32.48 17.49 -10.53
CA SER A 479 31.12 17.45 -9.97
C SER A 479 30.06 16.78 -10.85
N ASP A 480 30.32 16.64 -12.14
CA ASP A 480 29.47 16.04 -13.17
C ASP A 480 29.90 14.62 -13.58
N HIS A 481 30.93 14.04 -12.94
CA HIS A 481 31.47 12.72 -13.27
C HIS A 481 30.49 11.58 -12.97
N ILE A 482 30.61 10.48 -13.72
CA ILE A 482 29.66 9.35 -13.66
C ILE A 482 29.63 8.64 -12.30
N GLU A 483 30.76 8.55 -11.60
CA GLU A 483 30.83 7.97 -10.26
C GLU A 483 29.96 8.72 -9.23
N ILE A 484 29.84 10.04 -9.37
CA ILE A 484 28.94 10.86 -8.56
C ILE A 484 27.48 10.59 -8.95
N ALA A 485 27.22 10.35 -10.23
CA ALA A 485 25.88 10.00 -10.71
C ALA A 485 25.37 8.68 -10.08
N THR A 486 26.25 7.68 -9.90
CA THR A 486 25.91 6.43 -9.20
C THR A 486 25.45 6.70 -7.77
N SER A 487 26.21 7.48 -6.99
CA SER A 487 25.81 7.85 -5.63
C SER A 487 24.51 8.66 -5.59
N LEU A 488 24.30 9.58 -6.55
CA LEU A 488 23.04 10.32 -6.66
C LEU A 488 21.86 9.40 -7.01
N SER A 489 22.07 8.39 -7.85
CA SER A 489 21.06 7.38 -8.17
C SER A 489 20.68 6.56 -6.94
N ASN A 490 21.67 6.17 -6.12
CA ASN A 490 21.41 5.48 -4.85
C ASN A 490 20.60 6.37 -3.89
N ILE A 491 20.94 7.65 -3.76
CA ILE A 491 20.11 8.60 -3.00
C ILE A 491 18.70 8.66 -3.58
N GLY A 492 18.56 8.73 -4.90
CA GLY A 492 17.26 8.71 -5.58
C GLY A 492 16.43 7.47 -5.21
N ASN A 493 17.04 6.29 -5.21
CA ASN A 493 16.39 5.04 -4.80
C ASN A 493 15.98 5.08 -3.33
N ILE A 494 16.86 5.55 -2.44
CA ILE A 494 16.53 5.67 -1.00
C ILE A 494 15.38 6.66 -0.79
N LYS A 495 15.36 7.80 -1.49
CA LYS A 495 14.26 8.77 -1.42
C LYS A 495 12.94 8.16 -1.91
N TYR A 496 12.98 7.32 -2.95
CA TYR A 496 11.81 6.55 -3.36
C TYR A 496 11.31 5.62 -2.24
N GLY A 497 12.21 4.86 -1.60
CA GLY A 497 11.88 4.00 -0.46
C GLY A 497 11.31 4.76 0.75
N GLN A 498 11.73 6.01 0.97
CA GLN A 498 11.18 6.92 1.98
C GLN A 498 9.82 7.54 1.59
N GLY A 499 9.27 7.25 0.40
CA GLY A 499 8.05 7.85 -0.12
C GLY A 499 8.21 9.28 -0.68
N LYS A 500 9.45 9.77 -0.81
CA LYS A 500 9.78 11.12 -1.32
C LYS A 500 9.95 11.09 -2.84
N TYR A 501 8.85 10.86 -3.56
CA TYR A 501 8.87 10.60 -5.00
C TYR A 501 9.32 11.81 -5.85
N ASP A 502 9.02 13.04 -5.41
CA ASP A 502 9.48 14.27 -6.09
C ASP A 502 11.01 14.38 -6.08
N GLU A 503 11.62 14.30 -4.90
CA GLU A 503 13.08 14.35 -4.73
C GLU A 503 13.78 13.21 -5.50
N SER A 504 13.19 12.01 -5.48
CA SER A 504 13.70 10.86 -6.22
C SER A 504 13.72 11.09 -7.73
N LEU A 505 12.64 11.67 -8.27
CA LEU A 505 12.51 11.96 -9.70
C LEU A 505 13.54 13.02 -10.14
N GLU A 506 13.67 14.12 -9.40
CA GLU A 506 14.65 15.18 -9.70
C GLU A 506 16.09 14.65 -9.72
N LEU A 507 16.43 13.77 -8.77
CA LEU A 507 17.75 13.15 -8.71
C LEU A 507 18.01 12.23 -9.91
N HIS A 508 17.04 11.40 -10.31
CA HIS A 508 17.19 10.51 -11.45
C HIS A 508 17.23 11.26 -12.80
N GLU A 509 16.48 12.36 -12.96
CA GLU A 509 16.59 13.23 -14.13
C GLU A 509 17.95 13.90 -14.22
N LYS A 510 18.51 14.33 -13.08
CA LYS A 510 19.88 14.85 -13.01
C LYS A 510 20.91 13.80 -13.38
N VAL A 511 20.76 12.57 -12.87
CA VAL A 511 21.62 11.43 -13.23
C VAL A 511 21.54 11.12 -14.72
N LEU A 512 20.35 11.14 -15.32
CA LEU A 512 20.16 10.96 -16.76
C LEU A 512 20.92 12.02 -17.56
N GLY A 513 20.85 13.29 -17.15
CA GLY A 513 21.60 14.39 -17.77
C GLY A 513 23.12 14.21 -17.66
N MET A 514 23.63 13.73 -16.53
CA MET A 514 25.05 13.41 -16.34
C MET A 514 25.47 12.25 -17.24
N GLN A 515 24.70 11.16 -17.28
CA GLN A 515 24.97 10.00 -18.12
C GLN A 515 25.02 10.37 -19.61
N MET A 516 24.05 11.14 -20.11
CA MET A 516 23.98 11.56 -21.52
C MET A 516 25.16 12.45 -21.96
N LYS A 517 25.90 13.03 -21.01
CA LYS A 517 27.10 13.82 -21.31
C LYS A 517 28.32 12.95 -21.64
N TYR A 518 28.45 11.78 -21.00
CA TYR A 518 29.64 10.92 -21.10
C TYR A 518 29.39 9.66 -21.95
N TYR A 519 28.19 9.11 -21.89
CA TYR A 519 27.80 7.94 -22.64
C TYR A 519 27.18 8.30 -24.00
N PHE A 520 27.29 7.40 -24.98
CA PHE A 520 26.46 7.47 -26.18
C PHE A 520 24.98 7.35 -25.78
N SER A 521 24.10 8.01 -26.53
CA SER A 521 22.64 7.99 -26.29
C SER A 521 22.05 6.57 -26.29
N SER A 522 22.78 5.59 -26.82
CA SER A 522 22.40 4.19 -26.86
C SER A 522 22.89 3.36 -25.67
N HIS A 523 23.58 3.92 -24.67
CA HIS A 523 24.21 3.15 -23.60
C HIS A 523 23.22 2.48 -22.65
N LEU A 524 23.55 1.28 -22.14
CA LEU A 524 22.65 0.50 -21.28
C LEU A 524 22.30 1.21 -19.97
N SER A 525 23.22 1.91 -19.31
CA SER A 525 22.91 2.65 -18.07
C SER A 525 21.83 3.73 -18.27
N ILE A 526 21.74 4.32 -19.47
CA ILE A 526 20.68 5.28 -19.80
C ILE A 526 19.33 4.57 -19.79
N THR A 527 19.24 3.34 -20.33
CA THR A 527 17.98 2.58 -20.33
C THR A 527 17.57 2.19 -18.90
N CYS A 528 18.51 1.84 -18.03
CA CYS A 528 18.25 1.61 -16.61
C CYS A 528 17.69 2.86 -15.93
N THR A 529 18.31 4.03 -16.12
CA THR A 529 17.82 5.28 -15.53
C THR A 529 16.47 5.71 -16.10
N LEU A 530 16.23 5.53 -17.41
CA LEU A 530 14.91 5.76 -18.01
C LEU A 530 13.83 4.85 -17.37
N ASN A 531 14.16 3.58 -17.10
CA ASN A 531 13.24 2.66 -16.43
C ASN A 531 13.00 3.04 -14.96
N ASN A 532 14.03 3.51 -14.24
CA ASN A 532 13.86 4.01 -12.87
C ASN A 532 12.94 5.25 -12.85
N VAL A 533 13.15 6.20 -13.76
CA VAL A 533 12.25 7.36 -13.93
C VAL A 533 10.83 6.89 -14.23
N ALA A 534 10.68 5.95 -15.16
CA ALA A 534 9.37 5.39 -15.48
C ALA A 534 8.72 4.68 -14.29
N TYR A 535 9.49 3.97 -13.47
CA TYR A 535 9.02 3.27 -12.28
C TYR A 535 8.54 4.24 -11.20
N ILE A 536 9.28 5.34 -10.97
CA ILE A 536 8.88 6.41 -10.04
C ILE A 536 7.59 7.09 -10.51
N LEU A 537 7.49 7.40 -11.81
CA LEU A 537 6.29 7.98 -12.40
C LEU A 537 5.08 7.03 -12.32
N LEU A 538 5.29 5.73 -12.54
CA LEU A 538 4.26 4.70 -12.50
C LEU A 538 3.73 4.46 -11.08
N ASN A 539 4.61 4.17 -10.12
CA ASN A 539 4.20 3.71 -8.78
C ASN A 539 4.16 4.83 -7.73
N GLY A 540 5.01 5.85 -7.85
CA GLY A 540 5.06 6.95 -6.89
C GLY A 540 4.11 8.10 -7.24
N LYS A 541 3.93 8.39 -8.52
CA LYS A 541 3.13 9.53 -9.00
C LYS A 541 1.88 9.18 -9.79
N GLU A 542 1.64 7.91 -10.07
CA GLU A 542 0.50 7.42 -10.86
C GLU A 542 0.38 8.09 -12.25
N ASN A 543 1.50 8.58 -12.80
CA ASN A 543 1.56 9.19 -14.13
C ASN A 543 1.93 8.13 -15.17
N TYR A 544 0.92 7.32 -15.51
CA TYR A 544 1.10 6.14 -16.36
C TYR A 544 1.54 6.48 -17.79
N HIS A 545 1.04 7.58 -18.36
CA HIS A 545 1.33 7.97 -19.74
C HIS A 545 2.79 8.35 -19.94
N GLU A 546 3.33 9.20 -19.06
CA GLU A 546 4.73 9.62 -19.14
C GLU A 546 5.67 8.46 -18.83
N ALA A 547 5.34 7.65 -17.81
CA ALA A 547 6.07 6.41 -17.52
C ALA A 547 6.12 5.47 -18.75
N LEU A 548 5.05 5.38 -19.54
CA LEU A 548 5.01 4.51 -20.72
C LEU A 548 5.94 5.05 -21.83
N ASP A 549 6.06 6.37 -21.99
CA ASP A 549 6.99 6.98 -22.94
C ASP A 549 8.45 6.66 -22.60
N PHE A 550 8.83 6.84 -21.34
CA PHE A 550 10.17 6.50 -20.85
C PHE A 550 10.51 5.01 -21.06
N ASN A 551 9.59 4.10 -20.74
CA ASN A 551 9.77 2.68 -21.02
C ASN A 551 9.93 2.40 -22.53
N ARG A 552 9.11 3.00 -23.40
CA ARG A 552 9.21 2.82 -24.86
C ARG A 552 10.52 3.35 -25.43
N ARG A 553 11.03 4.47 -24.89
CA ARG A 553 12.35 5.01 -25.25
C ARG A 553 13.46 4.02 -24.87
N ALA A 554 13.42 3.48 -23.66
CA ALA A 554 14.35 2.44 -23.22
C ALA A 554 14.28 1.18 -24.11
N LEU A 555 13.07 0.70 -24.43
CA LEU A 555 12.87 -0.44 -25.35
C LEU A 555 13.46 -0.17 -26.74
N THR A 556 13.28 1.04 -27.27
CA THR A 556 13.78 1.43 -28.60
C THR A 556 15.31 1.38 -28.63
N ILE A 557 15.96 1.89 -27.59
CA ILE A 557 17.42 1.80 -27.45
C ILE A 557 17.86 0.33 -27.41
N LEU A 558 17.22 -0.50 -26.57
CA LEU A 558 17.54 -1.92 -26.44
C LEU A 558 17.36 -2.68 -27.76
N LYS A 559 16.23 -2.55 -28.44
CA LYS A 559 15.96 -3.26 -29.72
C LYS A 559 16.89 -2.81 -30.86
N THR A 560 17.27 -1.54 -30.89
CA THR A 560 18.06 -0.98 -31.99
C THR A 560 19.56 -1.26 -31.82
N HIS A 561 20.07 -1.14 -30.59
CA HIS A 561 21.51 -1.20 -30.32
C HIS A 561 21.96 -2.49 -29.63
N TYR A 562 21.06 -3.20 -28.95
CA TYR A 562 21.35 -4.45 -28.24
C TYR A 562 20.34 -5.56 -28.58
N PRO A 563 20.16 -5.89 -29.88
CA PRO A 563 19.14 -6.86 -30.30
C PRO A 563 19.38 -8.28 -29.75
N SER A 564 20.61 -8.61 -29.33
CA SER A 564 20.96 -9.89 -28.70
C SER A 564 20.72 -9.91 -27.18
N TYR A 565 20.34 -8.80 -26.55
CA TYR A 565 20.15 -8.73 -25.09
C TYR A 565 18.69 -9.03 -24.75
N TYR A 566 18.27 -10.24 -25.11
CA TYR A 566 16.88 -10.68 -24.97
C TYR A 566 16.35 -10.55 -23.53
N GLY A 567 17.20 -10.79 -22.51
CA GLY A 567 16.82 -10.61 -21.11
C GLY A 567 16.42 -9.16 -20.76
N HIS A 568 17.22 -8.18 -21.19
CA HIS A 568 16.92 -6.77 -20.95
C HIS A 568 15.72 -6.29 -21.76
N ILE A 569 15.59 -6.73 -23.02
CA ILE A 569 14.43 -6.42 -23.87
C ILE A 569 13.16 -6.99 -23.24
N ALA A 570 13.17 -8.26 -22.81
CA ALA A 570 12.03 -8.89 -22.15
C ALA A 570 11.68 -8.20 -20.83
N GLN A 571 12.68 -7.85 -20.01
CA GLN A 571 12.45 -7.10 -18.77
C GLN A 571 11.80 -5.73 -19.03
N ASN A 572 12.22 -5.05 -20.09
CA ASN A 572 11.62 -3.77 -20.47
C ASN A 572 10.19 -3.93 -20.99
N LEU A 573 9.92 -4.99 -21.75
CA LEU A 573 8.55 -5.37 -22.15
C LEU A 573 7.68 -5.67 -20.91
N ILE A 574 8.22 -6.33 -19.89
CA ILE A 574 7.52 -6.53 -18.60
C ILE A 574 7.18 -5.19 -17.95
N TYR A 575 8.09 -4.20 -17.93
CA TYR A 575 7.78 -2.87 -17.40
C TYR A 575 6.69 -2.15 -18.19
N ILE A 576 6.68 -2.29 -19.52
CA ILE A 576 5.61 -1.77 -20.38
C ILE A 576 4.28 -2.47 -20.07
N GLY A 577 4.28 -3.80 -19.95
CA GLY A 577 3.11 -4.59 -19.58
C GLY A 577 2.54 -4.17 -18.21
N ASN A 578 3.41 -3.94 -17.22
CA ASN A 578 3.02 -3.48 -15.89
C ASN A 578 2.35 -2.11 -15.95
N ASN A 579 2.88 -1.20 -16.76
CA ASN A 579 2.29 0.11 -16.97
C ASN A 579 0.92 0.01 -17.65
N LEU A 580 0.81 -0.75 -18.74
CA LEU A 580 -0.45 -0.97 -19.46
C LEU A 580 -1.51 -1.62 -18.56
N SER A 581 -1.11 -2.57 -17.71
CA SER A 581 -1.95 -3.18 -16.69
C SER A 581 -2.54 -2.15 -15.73
N LYS A 582 -1.71 -1.24 -15.19
CA LYS A 582 -2.17 -0.15 -14.32
C LYS A 582 -3.11 0.84 -15.01
N GLN A 583 -2.99 1.00 -16.34
CA GLN A 583 -3.95 1.76 -17.16
C GLN A 583 -5.26 1.00 -17.45
N GLY A 584 -5.41 -0.26 -17.01
CA GLY A 584 -6.56 -1.11 -17.32
C GLY A 584 -6.57 -1.67 -18.76
N LYS A 585 -5.46 -1.53 -19.49
CA LYS A 585 -5.31 -2.02 -20.87
C LYS A 585 -4.84 -3.47 -20.87
N TYR A 586 -5.66 -4.36 -20.34
CA TYR A 586 -5.29 -5.75 -20.06
C TYR A 586 -4.91 -6.54 -21.31
N ASP A 587 -5.55 -6.30 -22.46
CA ASP A 587 -5.22 -6.99 -23.71
C ASP A 587 -3.84 -6.59 -24.26
N GLU A 588 -3.54 -5.29 -24.28
CA GLU A 588 -2.21 -4.80 -24.69
C GLU A 588 -1.12 -5.27 -23.71
N ALA A 589 -1.42 -5.30 -22.41
CA ALA A 589 -0.51 -5.80 -21.39
C ALA A 589 -0.22 -7.29 -21.57
N LEU A 590 -1.26 -8.11 -21.79
CA LEU A 590 -1.14 -9.55 -22.02
C LEU A 590 -0.30 -9.85 -23.27
N ASP A 591 -0.57 -9.17 -24.39
CA ASP A 591 0.23 -9.30 -25.62
C ASP A 591 1.71 -8.93 -25.36
N THR A 592 1.95 -7.84 -24.62
CA THR A 592 3.31 -7.41 -24.29
C THR A 592 4.04 -8.42 -23.41
N TYR A 593 3.36 -9.01 -22.42
CA TYR A 593 3.94 -10.07 -21.59
C TYR A 593 4.20 -11.35 -22.38
N GLN A 594 3.30 -11.71 -23.31
CA GLN A 594 3.51 -12.87 -24.17
C GLN A 594 4.72 -12.67 -25.09
N GLN A 595 4.92 -11.47 -25.63
CA GLN A 595 6.13 -11.13 -26.37
C GLN A 595 7.39 -11.28 -25.51
N ALA A 596 7.37 -10.83 -24.26
CA ALA A 596 8.48 -10.99 -23.32
C ALA A 596 8.76 -12.48 -23.04
N LEU A 597 7.72 -13.26 -22.77
CA LEU A 597 7.79 -14.70 -22.53
C LEU A 597 8.40 -15.45 -23.73
N THR A 598 7.89 -15.21 -24.94
CA THR A 598 8.43 -15.84 -26.16
C THR A 598 9.90 -15.50 -26.38
N MET A 599 10.33 -14.27 -26.08
CA MET A 599 11.76 -13.91 -26.15
C MET A 599 12.59 -14.68 -25.12
N GLN A 600 12.08 -14.84 -23.90
CA GLN A 600 12.75 -15.58 -22.83
C GLN A 600 12.83 -17.09 -23.13
N GLU A 601 11.76 -17.72 -23.59
CA GLU A 601 11.72 -19.15 -23.94
C GLU A 601 12.67 -19.52 -25.08
N ASN A 602 12.89 -18.60 -26.03
CA ASN A 602 13.81 -18.82 -27.14
C ASN A 602 15.29 -18.80 -26.73
N TYR A 603 15.62 -18.20 -25.59
CA TYR A 603 17.01 -17.94 -25.19
C TYR A 603 17.42 -18.65 -23.91
N PHE A 604 16.52 -18.71 -22.93
CA PHE A 604 16.77 -19.34 -21.65
C PHE A 604 16.31 -20.81 -21.66
N SER A 605 16.88 -21.62 -20.77
CA SER A 605 16.35 -22.95 -20.50
C SER A 605 14.94 -22.84 -19.90
N SER A 606 14.11 -23.86 -20.12
CA SER A 606 12.72 -23.89 -19.63
C SER A 606 12.56 -23.74 -18.11
N ASP A 607 13.64 -23.98 -17.36
CA ASP A 607 13.68 -23.85 -15.90
C ASP A 607 14.25 -22.49 -15.44
N ASN A 608 14.35 -21.50 -16.33
CA ASN A 608 14.87 -20.18 -16.00
C ASN A 608 13.85 -19.33 -15.23
N ILE A 609 14.33 -18.65 -14.19
CA ILE A 609 13.53 -17.83 -13.27
C ILE A 609 12.78 -16.69 -13.98
N ASN A 610 13.37 -16.09 -15.03
CA ASN A 610 12.73 -14.99 -15.76
C ASN A 610 11.45 -15.45 -16.48
N ILE A 611 11.41 -16.70 -16.96
CA ILE A 611 10.22 -17.32 -17.55
C ILE A 611 9.12 -17.44 -16.49
N ALA A 612 9.49 -17.83 -15.27
CA ALA A 612 8.55 -17.90 -14.14
C ALA A 612 7.97 -16.52 -13.78
N HIS A 613 8.77 -15.44 -13.84
CA HIS A 613 8.26 -14.08 -13.63
C HIS A 613 7.23 -13.69 -14.70
N SER A 614 7.49 -14.01 -15.97
CA SER A 614 6.54 -13.77 -17.05
C SER A 614 5.25 -14.56 -16.86
N PHE A 615 5.32 -15.84 -16.49
CA PHE A 615 4.13 -16.63 -16.16
C PHE A 615 3.33 -16.02 -15.01
N SER A 616 4.01 -15.56 -13.94
CA SER A 616 3.33 -14.92 -12.81
C SER A 616 2.63 -13.62 -13.21
N ASN A 617 3.28 -12.78 -14.04
CA ASN A 617 2.67 -11.54 -14.55
C ASN A 617 1.47 -11.82 -15.45
N ILE A 618 1.56 -12.82 -16.36
CA ILE A 618 0.45 -13.26 -17.20
C ILE A 618 -0.71 -13.77 -16.33
N GLY A 619 -0.41 -14.61 -15.33
CA GLY A 619 -1.40 -15.11 -14.38
C GLY A 619 -2.13 -13.99 -13.64
N ASN A 620 -1.40 -12.96 -13.18
CA ASN A 620 -1.99 -11.79 -12.54
C ASN A 620 -2.95 -11.01 -13.47
N ILE A 621 -2.60 -10.82 -14.75
CA ILE A 621 -3.49 -10.15 -15.72
C ILE A 621 -4.73 -10.98 -16.03
N LEU A 622 -4.58 -12.28 -16.21
CA LEU A 622 -5.71 -13.18 -16.45
C LEU A 622 -6.66 -13.18 -15.24
N SER A 623 -6.11 -13.16 -14.03
CA SER A 623 -6.87 -13.01 -12.78
C SER A 623 -7.65 -11.69 -12.74
N ASP A 624 -7.05 -10.57 -13.16
CA ASP A 624 -7.71 -9.26 -13.22
C ASP A 624 -8.76 -9.17 -14.33
N ARG A 625 -8.63 -9.98 -15.40
CA ARG A 625 -9.68 -10.19 -16.42
C ARG A 625 -10.82 -11.11 -15.97
N GLY A 626 -10.65 -11.80 -14.83
CA GLY A 626 -11.60 -12.81 -14.33
C GLY A 626 -11.44 -14.20 -14.94
N GLU A 627 -10.37 -14.44 -15.69
CA GLU A 627 -10.02 -15.73 -16.31
C GLU A 627 -9.22 -16.60 -15.33
N TYR A 628 -9.87 -16.92 -14.20
CA TYR A 628 -9.20 -17.50 -13.02
C TYR A 628 -8.55 -18.87 -13.24
N GLU A 629 -9.17 -19.76 -14.03
CA GLU A 629 -8.63 -21.11 -14.26
C GLU A 629 -7.34 -21.07 -15.09
N GLU A 630 -7.25 -20.18 -16.08
CA GLU A 630 -6.04 -20.00 -16.88
C GLU A 630 -4.94 -19.31 -16.05
N ALA A 631 -5.33 -18.33 -15.23
CA ALA A 631 -4.42 -17.69 -14.28
C ALA A 631 -3.77 -18.71 -13.32
N LEU A 632 -4.56 -19.63 -12.76
CA LEU A 632 -4.06 -20.70 -11.89
C LEU A 632 -3.04 -21.59 -12.61
N ASN A 633 -3.28 -21.93 -13.87
CA ASN A 633 -2.34 -22.74 -14.67
C ASN A 633 -0.98 -22.04 -14.82
N TYR A 634 -0.96 -20.75 -15.16
CA TYR A 634 0.27 -19.98 -15.31
C TYR A 634 1.03 -19.83 -13.97
N HIS A 635 0.34 -19.51 -12.88
CA HIS A 635 1.00 -19.46 -11.57
C HIS A 635 1.54 -20.84 -11.14
N GLN A 636 0.86 -21.94 -11.47
CA GLN A 636 1.35 -23.29 -11.16
C GLN A 636 2.62 -23.64 -11.94
N GLN A 637 2.74 -23.19 -13.20
CA GLN A 637 3.96 -23.32 -13.98
C GLN A 637 5.10 -22.48 -13.36
N ALA A 638 4.82 -21.24 -12.98
CA ALA A 638 5.78 -20.37 -12.29
C ALA A 638 6.29 -21.01 -10.98
N ILE A 639 5.39 -21.50 -10.12
CA ILE A 639 5.70 -22.21 -8.87
C ILE A 639 6.60 -23.42 -9.13
N THR A 640 6.35 -24.18 -10.21
CA THR A 640 7.15 -25.37 -10.55
C THR A 640 8.61 -24.99 -10.85
N ILE A 641 8.83 -23.89 -11.57
CA ILE A 641 10.17 -23.38 -11.88
C ILE A 641 10.82 -22.81 -10.62
N TYR A 642 10.14 -21.93 -9.87
CA TYR A 642 10.69 -21.39 -8.61
C TYR A 642 11.04 -22.49 -7.60
N LYS A 643 10.31 -23.62 -7.61
CA LYS A 643 10.61 -24.78 -6.77
C LYS A 643 11.88 -25.53 -7.18
N LYS A 644 12.31 -25.47 -8.43
CA LYS A 644 13.57 -26.09 -8.86
C LYS A 644 14.78 -25.23 -8.48
N SER A 645 14.62 -23.92 -8.47
CA SER A 645 15.67 -22.94 -8.16
C SER A 645 15.89 -22.73 -6.65
N TYR A 646 15.47 -23.66 -5.78
CA TYR A 646 15.73 -23.56 -4.33
C TYR A 646 17.21 -23.81 -4.02
N PRO A 647 17.82 -23.06 -3.07
CA PRO A 647 17.20 -22.11 -2.14
C PRO A 647 17.21 -20.63 -2.57
N SER A 648 17.61 -20.28 -3.79
CA SER A 648 17.91 -18.89 -4.15
C SER A 648 16.69 -17.99 -4.42
N ASP A 649 15.49 -18.52 -4.66
CA ASP A 649 14.32 -17.68 -5.01
C ASP A 649 13.02 -18.04 -4.27
N TYR A 650 13.11 -18.15 -2.94
CA TYR A 650 11.96 -18.47 -2.08
C TYR A 650 10.93 -17.32 -2.01
N THR A 651 11.35 -16.07 -2.23
CA THR A 651 10.46 -14.89 -2.19
C THR A 651 9.43 -14.93 -3.32
N ASN A 652 9.86 -15.09 -4.58
CA ASN A 652 8.95 -15.14 -5.72
C ASN A 652 8.09 -16.40 -5.71
N HIS A 653 8.62 -17.51 -5.18
CA HIS A 653 7.82 -18.70 -4.90
C HIS A 653 6.67 -18.37 -3.93
N SER A 654 6.98 -17.75 -2.78
CA SER A 654 5.96 -17.39 -1.78
C SER A 654 4.92 -16.42 -2.33
N ASN A 655 5.33 -15.45 -3.16
CA ASN A 655 4.42 -14.51 -3.81
C ASN A 655 3.46 -15.22 -4.77
N SER A 656 3.97 -16.15 -5.59
CA SER A 656 3.13 -16.92 -6.51
C SER A 656 2.13 -17.83 -5.77
N LEU A 657 2.52 -18.41 -4.63
CA LEU A 657 1.59 -19.14 -3.76
C LEU A 657 0.50 -18.21 -3.19
N ASN A 658 0.88 -17.00 -2.77
CA ASN A 658 -0.07 -15.98 -2.32
C ASN A 658 -1.03 -15.55 -3.44
N ASP A 659 -0.56 -15.40 -4.68
CA ASP A 659 -1.41 -15.01 -5.81
C ASP A 659 -2.40 -16.12 -6.20
N VAL A 660 -1.99 -17.40 -6.14
CA VAL A 660 -2.90 -18.55 -6.22
C VAL A 660 -3.95 -18.49 -5.12
N GLY A 661 -3.54 -18.22 -3.87
CA GLY A 661 -4.46 -18.06 -2.75
C GLY A 661 -5.50 -16.96 -2.97
N LYS A 662 -5.09 -15.80 -3.50
CA LYS A 662 -6.01 -14.70 -3.87
C LYS A 662 -7.01 -15.12 -4.96
N ILE A 663 -6.57 -15.86 -5.98
CA ILE A 663 -7.45 -16.34 -7.05
C ILE A 663 -8.48 -17.34 -6.48
N LEU A 664 -8.04 -18.27 -5.63
CA LEU A 664 -8.93 -19.23 -4.97
C LEU A 664 -9.93 -18.53 -4.04
N TYR A 665 -9.53 -17.46 -3.36
CA TYR A 665 -10.43 -16.59 -2.60
C TYR A 665 -11.49 -15.94 -3.52
N ARG A 666 -11.10 -15.38 -4.67
CA ARG A 666 -12.05 -14.81 -5.66
C ARG A 666 -13.03 -15.87 -6.21
N LEU A 667 -12.62 -17.13 -6.28
CA LEU A 667 -13.47 -18.27 -6.65
C LEU A 667 -14.35 -18.80 -5.50
N GLY A 668 -14.25 -18.24 -4.28
CA GLY A 668 -14.97 -18.69 -3.09
C GLY A 668 -14.45 -19.99 -2.48
N LYS A 669 -13.28 -20.48 -2.90
CA LYS A 669 -12.61 -21.69 -2.39
C LYS A 669 -11.75 -21.35 -1.17
N TYR A 670 -12.38 -20.90 -0.08
CA TYR A 670 -11.67 -20.35 1.09
C TYR A 670 -10.70 -21.32 1.78
N ASN A 671 -11.07 -22.59 1.91
CA ASN A 671 -10.18 -23.60 2.52
C ASN A 671 -8.89 -23.81 1.70
N GLU A 672 -9.01 -23.93 0.37
CA GLU A 672 -7.86 -24.08 -0.52
C GLU A 672 -7.01 -22.80 -0.51
N ALA A 673 -7.65 -21.63 -0.55
CA ALA A 673 -6.96 -20.34 -0.44
C ALA A 673 -6.12 -20.26 0.86
N PHE A 674 -6.70 -20.66 1.99
CA PHE A 674 -6.02 -20.70 3.28
C PHE A 674 -4.77 -21.59 3.24
N GLU A 675 -4.86 -22.80 2.68
CA GLU A 675 -3.70 -23.69 2.56
C GLU A 675 -2.55 -23.09 1.74
N TYR A 676 -2.85 -22.37 0.64
CA TYR A 676 -1.81 -21.76 -0.19
C TYR A 676 -1.12 -20.59 0.50
N HIS A 677 -1.87 -19.74 1.21
CA HIS A 677 -1.28 -18.68 2.02
C HIS A 677 -0.51 -19.22 3.22
N GLU A 678 -0.95 -20.31 3.85
CA GLU A 678 -0.21 -20.98 4.91
C GLU A 678 1.12 -21.58 4.38
N LYS A 679 1.12 -22.19 3.19
CA LYS A 679 2.35 -22.65 2.52
C LYS A 679 3.30 -21.48 2.24
N ALA A 680 2.79 -20.34 1.79
CA ALA A 680 3.59 -19.14 1.57
C ALA A 680 4.19 -18.61 2.89
N LEU A 681 3.38 -18.53 3.95
CA LEU A 681 3.82 -18.10 5.28
C LEU A 681 4.91 -19.00 5.86
N ASN A 682 4.71 -20.32 5.84
CA ASN A 682 5.69 -21.30 6.32
C ASN A 682 7.02 -21.20 5.55
N LEU A 683 6.94 -20.95 4.25
CA LEU A 683 8.11 -20.77 3.41
C LEU A 683 8.88 -19.49 3.78
N GLN A 684 8.16 -18.39 4.01
CA GLN A 684 8.74 -17.11 4.40
C GLN A 684 9.38 -17.19 5.79
N GLN A 685 8.69 -17.76 6.79
CA GLN A 685 9.20 -17.93 8.15
C GLN A 685 10.46 -18.80 8.23
N LYS A 686 10.68 -19.68 7.24
CA LYS A 686 11.86 -20.55 7.20
C LYS A 686 13.14 -19.81 6.79
N TYR A 687 13.05 -18.79 5.94
CA TYR A 687 14.21 -18.17 5.30
C TYR A 687 14.38 -16.68 5.59
N TYR A 688 13.31 -15.97 5.94
CA TYR A 688 13.46 -14.65 6.54
C TYR A 688 13.87 -14.81 8.01
N GLU A 689 14.80 -13.99 8.49
CA GLU A 689 14.90 -13.72 9.92
C GLU A 689 13.49 -13.33 10.38
N SER A 690 12.98 -14.00 11.43
CA SER A 690 11.63 -13.78 11.92
C SER A 690 11.38 -12.27 12.01
N ASP A 691 10.31 -11.79 11.37
CA ASP A 691 9.83 -10.40 11.36
C ASP A 691 10.15 -9.52 10.13
N ASN A 692 9.80 -9.99 8.93
CA ASN A 692 9.86 -9.21 7.68
C ASN A 692 8.44 -8.87 7.15
N ALA A 693 8.28 -7.74 6.45
CA ALA A 693 7.06 -7.28 5.77
C ALA A 693 6.35 -8.36 4.92
N HIS A 694 7.09 -9.30 4.32
CA HIS A 694 6.47 -10.42 3.57
C HIS A 694 5.62 -11.34 4.47
N ILE A 695 6.05 -11.58 5.70
CA ILE A 695 5.32 -12.38 6.71
C ILE A 695 4.03 -11.65 7.09
N ALA A 696 4.11 -10.34 7.35
CA ALA A 696 2.94 -9.51 7.67
C ALA A 696 1.90 -9.52 6.55
N ASN A 697 2.33 -9.46 5.28
CA ASN A 697 1.43 -9.58 4.14
C ASN A 697 0.73 -10.94 4.06
N SER A 698 1.41 -12.03 4.37
CA SER A 698 0.80 -13.36 4.41
C SER A 698 -0.23 -13.45 5.54
N PHE A 699 0.06 -12.93 6.74
CA PHE A 699 -0.92 -12.83 7.82
C PHE A 699 -2.16 -12.00 7.42
N ASN A 700 -1.96 -10.85 6.78
CA ASN A 700 -3.06 -10.03 6.27
C ASN A 700 -3.94 -10.79 5.26
N ASN A 701 -3.33 -11.50 4.30
CA ASN A 701 -4.10 -12.28 3.32
C ASN A 701 -4.90 -13.41 3.99
N ILE A 702 -4.31 -14.10 4.97
CA ILE A 702 -5.02 -15.11 5.78
C ILE A 702 -6.18 -14.47 6.55
N GLY A 703 -5.97 -13.30 7.15
CA GLY A 703 -7.02 -12.53 7.81
C GLY A 703 -8.18 -12.17 6.87
N ILE A 704 -7.89 -11.76 5.63
CA ILE A 704 -8.91 -11.47 4.60
C ILE A 704 -9.73 -12.73 4.27
N ILE A 705 -9.09 -13.90 4.21
CA ILE A 705 -9.79 -15.17 3.96
C ILE A 705 -10.71 -15.51 5.13
N ARG A 706 -10.22 -15.42 6.37
CA ARG A 706 -11.03 -15.66 7.58
C ARG A 706 -12.20 -14.68 7.68
N TYR A 707 -12.00 -13.42 7.29
CA TYR A 707 -13.07 -12.43 7.16
C TYR A 707 -14.11 -12.88 6.12
N GLY A 708 -13.69 -13.37 4.94
CA GLY A 708 -14.58 -13.91 3.91
C GLY A 708 -15.36 -15.17 4.34
N GLU A 709 -14.79 -15.99 5.22
CA GLU A 709 -15.46 -17.12 5.87
C GLU A 709 -16.45 -16.70 6.97
N ASN A 710 -16.60 -15.39 7.25
CA ASN A 710 -17.33 -14.83 8.39
C ASN A 710 -16.76 -15.22 9.77
N LYS A 711 -15.50 -15.67 9.83
CA LYS A 711 -14.77 -15.96 11.08
C LYS A 711 -14.03 -14.72 11.56
N TYR A 712 -14.80 -13.72 11.98
CA TYR A 712 -14.27 -12.38 12.28
C TYR A 712 -13.27 -12.35 13.43
N ASP A 713 -13.40 -13.23 14.45
CA ASP A 713 -12.44 -13.30 15.55
C ASP A 713 -11.06 -13.79 15.06
N GLU A 714 -11.02 -14.90 14.32
CA GLU A 714 -9.77 -15.41 13.71
C GLU A 714 -9.16 -14.38 12.74
N ALA A 715 -9.99 -13.67 11.98
CA ALA A 715 -9.54 -12.62 11.08
C ALA A 715 -8.81 -11.49 11.83
N ILE A 716 -9.39 -11.03 12.95
CA ILE A 716 -8.80 -9.99 13.80
C ILE A 716 -7.47 -10.48 14.38
N ASP A 717 -7.36 -11.73 14.83
CA ASP A 717 -6.11 -12.29 15.36
C ASP A 717 -4.98 -12.28 14.32
N PHE A 718 -5.27 -12.65 13.07
CA PHE A 718 -4.28 -12.60 11.99
C PHE A 718 -3.94 -11.17 11.56
N PHE A 719 -4.93 -10.28 11.51
CA PHE A 719 -4.67 -8.86 11.25
C PHE A 719 -3.81 -8.23 12.36
N GLN A 720 -4.02 -8.60 13.62
CA GLN A 720 -3.21 -8.10 14.73
C GLN A 720 -1.76 -8.60 14.62
N GLN A 721 -1.55 -9.87 14.27
CA GLN A 721 -0.20 -10.38 14.00
C GLN A 721 0.50 -9.63 12.85
N ALA A 722 -0.23 -9.30 11.77
CA ALA A 722 0.30 -8.48 10.69
C ALA A 722 0.66 -7.06 11.17
N LEU A 723 -0.21 -6.45 11.98
CA LEU A 723 -0.03 -5.11 12.55
C LEU A 723 1.21 -5.06 13.44
N ASP A 724 1.37 -6.04 14.34
CA ASP A 724 2.50 -6.12 15.27
C ASP A 724 3.84 -6.22 14.53
N VAL A 725 3.90 -7.01 13.44
CA VAL A 725 5.11 -7.11 12.60
C VAL A 725 5.40 -5.78 11.91
N TYR A 726 4.40 -5.14 11.29
CA TYR A 726 4.61 -3.87 10.60
C TYR A 726 5.01 -2.74 11.56
N GLU A 727 4.35 -2.60 12.72
CA GLU A 727 4.65 -1.54 13.68
C GLU A 727 6.03 -1.69 14.31
N LYS A 728 6.45 -2.93 14.60
CA LYS A 728 7.71 -3.19 15.30
C LYS A 728 8.93 -3.19 14.38
N TYR A 729 8.80 -3.69 13.14
CA TYR A 729 9.96 -3.97 12.27
C TYR A 729 9.93 -3.24 10.93
N SER A 730 8.78 -2.72 10.50
CA SER A 730 8.68 -1.94 9.26
C SER A 730 7.85 -0.67 9.46
N PRO A 731 8.21 0.21 10.42
CA PRO A 731 7.39 1.38 10.79
C PRO A 731 7.27 2.41 9.66
N LEU A 732 8.09 2.32 8.61
CA LEU A 732 7.99 3.20 7.43
C LEU A 732 6.83 2.79 6.50
N ARG A 733 6.28 1.58 6.65
CA ARG A 733 5.14 1.07 5.86
C ARG A 733 3.79 1.55 6.40
N GLN A 734 3.68 2.85 6.62
CA GLN A 734 2.48 3.50 7.18
C GLN A 734 1.20 3.23 6.36
N GLY A 735 1.33 3.07 5.03
CA GLY A 735 0.20 2.71 4.16
C GLY A 735 -0.35 1.30 4.42
N ASP A 736 0.56 0.33 4.64
CA ASP A 736 0.20 -1.05 4.97
C ASP A 736 -0.45 -1.10 6.36
N ILE A 737 0.15 -0.42 7.36
CA ILE A 737 -0.42 -0.29 8.72
C ILE A 737 -1.86 0.26 8.67
N ALA A 738 -2.10 1.34 7.94
CA ALA A 738 -3.45 1.91 7.80
C ALA A 738 -4.45 0.94 7.14
N THR A 739 -3.98 0.09 6.23
CA THR A 739 -4.80 -0.94 5.58
C THR A 739 -5.17 -2.06 6.56
N ILE A 740 -4.22 -2.54 7.37
CA ILE A 740 -4.50 -3.53 8.43
C ILE A 740 -5.48 -2.98 9.45
N LEU A 741 -5.27 -1.75 9.94
CA LEU A 741 -6.19 -1.09 10.87
C LEU A 741 -7.60 -0.97 10.28
N SER A 742 -7.73 -0.65 8.99
CA SER A 742 -9.03 -0.62 8.31
C SER A 742 -9.67 -2.01 8.22
N ASN A 743 -8.88 -3.07 7.98
CA ASN A 743 -9.39 -4.45 7.96
C ASN A 743 -9.86 -4.93 9.34
N ILE A 744 -9.16 -4.55 10.41
CA ILE A 744 -9.60 -4.78 11.80
C ILE A 744 -10.91 -4.03 12.05
N GLY A 745 -10.97 -2.73 11.72
CA GLY A 745 -12.17 -1.90 11.89
C GLY A 745 -13.38 -2.46 11.13
N ARG A 746 -13.19 -2.96 9.91
CA ARG A 746 -14.23 -3.65 9.15
C ARG A 746 -14.71 -4.93 9.84
N SER A 747 -13.80 -5.76 10.32
CA SER A 747 -14.14 -7.01 11.04
C SER A 747 -14.97 -6.71 12.29
N LEU A 748 -14.56 -5.72 13.10
CA LEU A 748 -15.27 -5.29 14.30
C LEU A 748 -16.66 -4.71 13.99
N ASN A 749 -16.80 -3.95 12.90
CA ASN A 749 -18.10 -3.45 12.44
C ASN A 749 -19.08 -4.60 12.12
N HIS A 750 -18.61 -5.67 11.50
CA HIS A 750 -19.43 -6.86 11.24
C HIS A 750 -19.80 -7.64 12.51
N GLN A 751 -18.99 -7.57 13.57
CA GLN A 751 -19.31 -8.12 14.88
C GLN A 751 -20.29 -7.26 15.69
N GLY A 752 -20.63 -6.05 15.21
CA GLY A 752 -21.43 -5.08 15.97
C GLY A 752 -20.65 -4.32 17.05
N LYS A 753 -19.32 -4.48 17.12
CA LYS A 753 -18.42 -3.74 18.03
C LYS A 753 -18.04 -2.40 17.42
N TYR A 754 -19.04 -1.54 17.27
CA TYR A 754 -18.92 -0.36 16.43
C TYR A 754 -17.99 0.74 16.97
N ASP A 755 -17.89 0.89 18.29
CA ASP A 755 -17.03 1.93 18.89
C ASP A 755 -15.55 1.59 18.71
N GLU A 756 -15.16 0.34 18.96
CA GLU A 756 -13.81 -0.15 18.67
C GLU A 756 -13.50 -0.03 17.16
N ALA A 757 -14.44 -0.41 16.30
CA ALA A 757 -14.30 -0.27 14.85
C ALA A 757 -14.01 1.19 14.43
N PHE A 758 -14.70 2.15 15.06
CA PHE A 758 -14.51 3.57 14.79
C PHE A 758 -13.11 4.05 15.18
N GLU A 759 -12.59 3.63 16.35
CA GLU A 759 -11.24 3.99 16.80
C GLU A 759 -10.15 3.51 15.84
N TYR A 760 -10.22 2.22 15.43
CA TYR A 760 -9.28 1.65 14.47
C TYR A 760 -9.33 2.36 13.11
N GLN A 761 -10.55 2.64 12.62
CA GLN A 761 -10.71 3.33 11.33
C GLN A 761 -10.26 4.79 11.39
N GLN A 762 -10.45 5.48 12.53
CA GLN A 762 -9.98 6.85 12.73
C GLN A 762 -8.44 6.91 12.81
N ARG A 763 -7.81 5.93 13.46
CA ARG A 763 -6.35 5.77 13.46
C ARG A 763 -5.81 5.56 12.04
N ALA A 764 -6.47 4.70 11.25
CA ALA A 764 -6.12 4.48 9.84
C ALA A 764 -6.25 5.76 8.99
N LEU A 765 -7.33 6.54 9.20
CA LEU A 765 -7.53 7.82 8.52
C LEU A 765 -6.42 8.83 8.86
N ASN A 766 -6.08 8.97 10.15
CA ASN A 766 -5.05 9.90 10.60
C ASN A 766 -3.69 9.58 9.93
N ILE A 767 -3.30 8.29 9.88
CA ILE A 767 -2.08 7.86 9.19
C ILE A 767 -2.10 8.23 7.70
N ARG A 768 -3.24 8.06 7.03
CA ARG A 768 -3.39 8.39 5.60
C ARG A 768 -3.32 9.91 5.37
N GLU A 769 -3.92 10.71 6.24
CA GLU A 769 -3.86 12.18 6.16
C GLU A 769 -2.44 12.73 6.43
N THR A 770 -1.68 12.13 7.35
CA THR A 770 -0.34 12.62 7.71
C THR A 770 0.76 12.15 6.75
N HIS A 771 0.75 10.88 6.35
CA HIS A 771 1.84 10.28 5.57
C HIS A 771 1.55 10.13 4.08
N HIS A 772 0.27 10.15 3.67
CA HIS A 772 -0.14 9.96 2.27
C HIS A 772 -1.14 11.04 1.77
N PRO A 773 -0.90 12.35 2.01
CA PRO A 773 -1.86 13.39 1.67
C PRO A 773 -2.12 13.55 0.17
N SER A 774 -1.20 13.07 -0.68
CA SER A 774 -1.37 13.03 -2.14
C SER A 774 -2.23 11.86 -2.63
N VAL A 775 -2.41 10.82 -1.80
CA VAL A 775 -3.19 9.61 -2.13
C VAL A 775 -4.62 9.78 -1.61
N TYR A 776 -5.32 10.75 -2.20
CA TYR A 776 -6.68 11.15 -1.82
C TYR A 776 -7.68 9.99 -1.83
N ILE A 777 -7.45 8.96 -2.66
CA ILE A 777 -8.34 7.80 -2.76
C ILE A 777 -8.47 7.02 -1.45
N ASN A 778 -7.35 6.73 -0.77
CA ASN A 778 -7.35 5.97 0.47
C ASN A 778 -8.02 6.76 1.61
N ILE A 779 -7.95 8.09 1.56
CA ILE A 779 -8.64 8.99 2.49
C ILE A 779 -10.16 8.92 2.25
N ALA A 780 -10.61 8.93 0.99
CA ALA A 780 -12.02 8.76 0.65
C ALA A 780 -12.57 7.40 1.09
N ASP A 781 -11.81 6.31 0.88
CA ASP A 781 -12.17 4.97 1.36
C ASP A 781 -12.32 4.93 2.90
N SER A 782 -11.41 5.58 3.62
CA SER A 782 -11.51 5.71 5.09
C SER A 782 -12.79 6.40 5.53
N PHE A 783 -13.18 7.50 4.87
CA PHE A 783 -14.43 8.18 5.17
C PHE A 783 -15.65 7.30 4.86
N ASN A 784 -15.63 6.57 3.75
CA ASN A 784 -16.68 5.60 3.44
C ASN A 784 -16.80 4.52 4.53
N HIS A 785 -15.68 3.99 5.05
CA HIS A 785 -15.71 3.02 6.14
C HIS A 785 -16.24 3.61 7.46
N LEU A 786 -15.84 4.84 7.83
CA LEU A 786 -16.39 5.54 8.99
C LEU A 786 -17.90 5.77 8.83
N GLY A 787 -18.34 6.18 7.64
CA GLY A 787 -19.76 6.32 7.31
C GLY A 787 -20.52 5.01 7.47
N ASN A 788 -19.96 3.88 7.00
CA ASN A 788 -20.57 2.56 7.15
C ASN A 788 -20.71 2.16 8.62
N ILE A 789 -19.69 2.42 9.45
CA ILE A 789 -19.73 2.15 10.90
C ILE A 789 -20.84 2.98 11.56
N ARG A 790 -20.89 4.29 11.30
CA ARG A 790 -21.94 5.17 11.87
C ARG A 790 -23.35 4.81 11.38
N SER A 791 -23.50 4.42 10.10
CA SER A 791 -24.78 4.00 9.53
C SER A 791 -25.28 2.71 10.19
N ASN A 792 -24.39 1.75 10.47
CA ASN A 792 -24.73 0.53 11.18
C ASN A 792 -25.04 0.75 12.67
N GLN A 793 -24.38 1.73 13.31
CA GLN A 793 -24.72 2.19 14.67
C GLN A 793 -26.09 2.87 14.78
N GLY A 794 -26.66 3.34 13.67
CA GLY A 794 -27.87 4.17 13.65
C GLY A 794 -27.60 5.68 13.75
N ASN A 795 -26.35 6.11 13.76
CA ASN A 795 -25.94 7.52 13.76
C ASN A 795 -25.95 8.08 12.32
N TYR A 796 -27.15 8.22 11.75
CA TYR A 796 -27.32 8.50 10.33
C TYR A 796 -26.78 9.86 9.87
N ASP A 797 -26.88 10.92 10.68
CA ASP A 797 -26.38 12.25 10.29
C ASP A 797 -24.84 12.28 10.15
N GLU A 798 -24.11 11.71 11.12
CA GLU A 798 -22.64 11.57 11.03
C GLU A 798 -22.22 10.68 9.86
N ALA A 799 -22.97 9.59 9.61
CA ALA A 799 -22.69 8.71 8.49
C ALA A 799 -22.75 9.46 7.16
N ILE A 800 -23.79 10.28 6.97
CA ILE A 800 -23.98 11.09 5.75
C ILE A 800 -22.86 12.13 5.61
N ASP A 801 -22.42 12.79 6.69
CA ASP A 801 -21.28 13.72 6.65
C ASP A 801 -20.01 13.05 6.13
N PHE A 802 -19.66 11.88 6.69
CA PHE A 802 -18.49 11.13 6.24
C PHE A 802 -18.59 10.73 4.77
N TYR A 803 -19.73 10.20 4.32
CA TYR A 803 -19.90 9.87 2.91
C TYR A 803 -19.83 11.10 1.99
N GLN A 804 -20.34 12.26 2.43
CA GLN A 804 -20.24 13.51 1.65
C GLN A 804 -18.79 13.99 1.52
N ARG A 805 -17.98 13.82 2.57
CA ARG A 805 -16.53 14.09 2.50
C ARG A 805 -15.81 13.14 1.53
N ALA A 806 -16.13 11.84 1.56
CA ALA A 806 -15.61 10.88 0.59
C ALA A 806 -16.00 11.26 -0.85
N LEU A 807 -17.27 11.58 -1.07
CA LEU A 807 -17.83 11.98 -2.36
C LEU A 807 -17.13 13.23 -2.92
N ALA A 808 -16.94 14.26 -2.09
CA ALA A 808 -16.27 15.48 -2.49
C ALA A 808 -14.82 15.24 -2.94
N ILE A 809 -14.12 14.28 -2.31
CA ILE A 809 -12.77 13.88 -2.71
C ILE A 809 -12.80 13.19 -4.09
N TYR A 810 -13.64 12.18 -4.27
CA TYR A 810 -13.73 11.49 -5.58
C TYR A 810 -14.12 12.44 -6.71
N GLU A 811 -15.13 13.29 -6.52
CA GLU A 811 -15.60 14.21 -7.57
C GLU A 811 -14.53 15.25 -7.96
N LYS A 812 -13.74 15.74 -6.99
CA LYS A 812 -12.73 16.77 -7.23
C LYS A 812 -11.44 16.20 -7.82
N HIS A 813 -10.94 15.08 -7.28
CA HIS A 813 -9.61 14.55 -7.61
C HIS A 813 -9.66 13.38 -8.60
N TYR A 814 -10.77 12.64 -8.67
CA TYR A 814 -10.92 11.44 -9.50
C TYR A 814 -12.26 11.36 -10.24
N PRO A 815 -12.62 12.36 -11.07
CA PRO A 815 -13.94 12.43 -11.72
C PRO A 815 -14.24 11.25 -12.66
N SER A 816 -13.21 10.54 -13.15
CA SER A 816 -13.35 9.35 -13.99
C SER A 816 -13.67 8.07 -13.22
N ARG A 817 -13.61 8.08 -11.89
CA ARG A 817 -13.90 6.91 -11.04
C ARG A 817 -15.40 6.81 -10.73
N TYR A 818 -16.21 6.70 -11.78
CA TYR A 818 -17.67 6.69 -11.69
C TYR A 818 -18.23 5.59 -10.79
N SER A 819 -17.56 4.44 -10.70
CA SER A 819 -17.99 3.31 -9.84
C SER A 819 -17.87 3.64 -8.34
N ASP A 820 -16.78 4.28 -7.92
CA ASP A 820 -16.57 4.67 -6.52
C ASP A 820 -17.50 5.82 -6.11
N ILE A 821 -17.73 6.77 -7.03
CA ILE A 821 -18.74 7.83 -6.86
C ILE A 821 -20.14 7.21 -6.70
N ALA A 822 -20.53 6.29 -7.59
CA ALA A 822 -21.83 5.63 -7.51
C ALA A 822 -21.99 4.79 -6.24
N THR A 823 -20.93 4.13 -5.76
CA THR A 823 -20.93 3.36 -4.51
C THR A 823 -21.12 4.28 -3.30
N THR A 824 -20.40 5.39 -3.25
CA THR A 824 -20.53 6.38 -2.17
C THR A 824 -21.93 6.99 -2.14
N LEU A 825 -22.48 7.37 -3.30
CA LEU A 825 -23.86 7.83 -3.42
C LEU A 825 -24.86 6.75 -2.98
N SER A 826 -24.60 5.47 -3.29
CA SER A 826 -25.45 4.35 -2.87
C SER A 826 -25.46 4.21 -1.35
N ASN A 827 -24.31 4.39 -0.69
CA ASN A 827 -24.23 4.37 0.77
C ASN A 827 -25.02 5.53 1.41
N ILE A 828 -24.96 6.72 0.81
CA ILE A 828 -25.77 7.89 1.22
C ILE A 828 -27.27 7.58 1.04
N SER A 829 -27.67 7.13 -0.15
CA SER A 829 -29.06 6.79 -0.49
C SER A 829 -29.63 5.75 0.47
N ASN A 830 -28.91 4.64 0.69
CA ASN A 830 -29.30 3.58 1.61
C ASN A 830 -29.40 4.08 3.06
N THR A 831 -28.48 4.96 3.49
CA THR A 831 -28.50 5.53 4.84
C THR A 831 -29.68 6.48 5.02
N LEU A 832 -29.99 7.32 4.02
CA LEU A 832 -31.17 8.18 4.02
C LEU A 832 -32.47 7.37 4.00
N TYR A 833 -32.53 6.26 3.27
CA TYR A 833 -33.65 5.32 3.29
C TYR A 833 -33.86 4.72 4.68
N LYS A 834 -32.79 4.22 5.34
CA LYS A 834 -32.86 3.72 6.73
C LYS A 834 -33.29 4.80 7.72
N TYR A 835 -32.88 6.05 7.47
CA TYR A 835 -33.27 7.20 8.28
C TYR A 835 -34.71 7.68 8.01
N GLY A 836 -35.40 7.15 7.00
CA GLY A 836 -36.76 7.56 6.63
C GLY A 836 -36.84 8.86 5.83
N LYS A 837 -35.71 9.40 5.35
CA LYS A 837 -35.65 10.60 4.49
C LYS A 837 -35.76 10.19 3.01
N TYR A 838 -36.91 9.63 2.63
CA TYR A 838 -37.10 8.99 1.33
C TYR A 838 -36.92 9.93 0.13
N ASP A 839 -37.37 11.18 0.21
CA ASP A 839 -37.24 12.15 -0.90
C ASP A 839 -35.77 12.39 -1.28
N LYS A 840 -34.91 12.61 -0.27
CA LYS A 840 -33.48 12.79 -0.49
C LYS A 840 -32.83 11.50 -1.00
N ALA A 841 -33.23 10.35 -0.46
CA ALA A 841 -32.73 9.05 -0.95
C ALA A 841 -33.04 8.88 -2.44
N PHE A 842 -34.24 9.28 -2.87
CA PHE A 842 -34.67 9.23 -4.26
C PHE A 842 -33.81 10.12 -5.16
N ASP A 843 -33.51 11.36 -4.75
CA ASP A 843 -32.63 12.27 -5.51
C ASP A 843 -31.23 11.67 -5.74
N TYR A 844 -30.63 11.10 -4.69
CA TYR A 844 -29.33 10.41 -4.79
C TYR A 844 -29.42 9.19 -5.71
N GLN A 845 -30.51 8.43 -5.63
CA GLN A 845 -30.74 7.25 -6.48
C GLN A 845 -30.89 7.60 -7.96
N GLN A 846 -31.59 8.70 -8.28
CA GLN A 846 -31.66 9.22 -9.65
C GLN A 846 -30.29 9.61 -10.19
N ARG A 847 -29.47 10.28 -9.35
CA ARG A 847 -28.10 10.65 -9.71
C ARG A 847 -27.24 9.42 -10.03
N ILE A 848 -27.35 8.35 -9.23
CA ILE A 848 -26.65 7.08 -9.46
C ILE A 848 -27.04 6.46 -10.80
N LEU A 849 -28.33 6.42 -11.12
CA LEU A 849 -28.81 5.87 -12.39
C LEU A 849 -28.31 6.67 -13.59
N ASN A 850 -28.34 8.00 -13.53
CA ASN A 850 -27.82 8.83 -14.60
C ASN A 850 -26.32 8.59 -14.83
N ILE A 851 -25.52 8.44 -13.77
CA ILE A 851 -24.09 8.08 -13.89
C ILE A 851 -23.92 6.70 -14.55
N ARG A 852 -24.72 5.71 -14.15
CA ARG A 852 -24.63 4.34 -14.69
C ARG A 852 -25.08 4.25 -16.15
N GLU A 853 -26.12 4.97 -16.53
CA GLU A 853 -26.63 5.03 -17.90
C GLU A 853 -25.65 5.73 -18.85
N THR A 854 -24.97 6.78 -18.38
CA THR A 854 -24.05 7.59 -19.21
C THR A 854 -22.66 6.96 -19.34
N HIS A 855 -22.10 6.42 -18.26
CA HIS A 855 -20.70 6.00 -18.21
C HIS A 855 -20.49 4.48 -18.16
N THR A 856 -21.52 3.71 -17.83
CA THR A 856 -21.46 2.24 -17.81
C THR A 856 -22.65 1.59 -18.55
N PRO A 857 -22.89 1.88 -19.84
CA PRO A 857 -24.08 1.38 -20.55
C PRO A 857 -24.11 -0.15 -20.70
N SER A 858 -22.94 -0.80 -20.67
CA SER A 858 -22.82 -2.26 -20.69
C SER A 858 -23.14 -2.92 -19.33
N ALA A 859 -23.22 -2.14 -18.25
CA ALA A 859 -23.54 -2.62 -16.90
C ALA A 859 -25.05 -2.63 -16.63
N TYR A 860 -25.82 -3.26 -17.53
CA TYR A 860 -27.29 -3.34 -17.45
C TYR A 860 -27.78 -3.88 -16.09
N ALA A 861 -27.01 -4.76 -15.45
CA ALA A 861 -27.32 -5.28 -14.12
C ALA A 861 -27.34 -4.18 -13.04
N ASP A 862 -26.39 -3.24 -13.06
CA ASP A 862 -26.32 -2.18 -12.05
C ASP A 862 -27.44 -1.15 -12.22
N ILE A 863 -27.91 -0.95 -13.45
CA ILE A 863 -29.10 -0.15 -13.74
C ILE A 863 -30.34 -0.84 -13.15
N ALA A 864 -30.50 -2.15 -13.34
CA ALA A 864 -31.62 -2.91 -12.79
C ALA A 864 -31.62 -2.98 -11.24
N VAL A 865 -30.45 -3.09 -10.59
CA VAL A 865 -30.32 -2.94 -9.13
C VAL A 865 -30.76 -1.53 -8.72
N GLY A 866 -30.32 -0.51 -9.46
CA GLY A 866 -30.65 0.88 -9.18
C GLY A 866 -32.14 1.16 -9.21
N LEU A 867 -32.84 0.62 -10.21
CA LEU A 867 -34.30 0.69 -10.34
C LEU A 867 -35.03 -0.06 -9.22
N ASN A 868 -34.54 -1.23 -8.80
CA ASN A 868 -35.08 -1.95 -7.64
C ASN A 868 -34.98 -1.11 -6.35
N HIS A 869 -33.84 -0.46 -6.11
CA HIS A 869 -33.70 0.44 -4.96
C HIS A 869 -34.63 1.64 -5.05
N MET A 870 -34.84 2.23 -6.24
CA MET A 870 -35.85 3.28 -6.42
C MET A 870 -37.26 2.78 -6.07
N GLY A 871 -37.62 1.57 -6.54
CA GLY A 871 -38.90 0.96 -6.19
C GLY A 871 -39.08 0.84 -4.67
N ASN A 872 -38.04 0.42 -3.95
CA ASN A 872 -38.10 0.30 -2.48
C ASN A 872 -38.32 1.67 -1.82
N ILE A 873 -37.62 2.72 -2.30
CA ILE A 873 -37.77 4.09 -1.81
C ILE A 873 -39.19 4.61 -2.07
N LEU A 874 -39.75 4.36 -3.26
CA LEU A 874 -41.11 4.74 -3.65
C LEU A 874 -42.17 4.03 -2.80
N ILE A 875 -41.95 2.75 -2.45
CA ILE A 875 -42.80 2.04 -1.48
C ILE A 875 -42.77 2.74 -0.12
N GLY A 876 -41.59 3.20 0.33
CA GLY A 876 -41.44 3.99 1.55
C GLY A 876 -42.18 5.32 1.52
N GLN A 877 -42.24 5.99 0.37
CA GLN A 877 -43.02 7.22 0.15
C GLN A 877 -44.53 6.97 0.04
N GLY A 878 -44.98 5.72 -0.13
CA GLY A 878 -46.38 5.36 -0.39
C GLY A 878 -46.79 5.39 -1.87
N ASN A 879 -45.86 5.67 -2.79
CA ASN A 879 -46.10 5.72 -4.24
C ASN A 879 -46.02 4.32 -4.86
N ILE A 880 -46.97 3.45 -4.51
CA ILE A 880 -46.93 2.02 -4.85
C ILE A 880 -46.97 1.77 -6.38
N ASN A 881 -47.74 2.54 -7.14
CA ASN A 881 -47.84 2.37 -8.60
C ASN A 881 -46.52 2.67 -9.32
N GLU A 882 -45.83 3.75 -8.95
CA GLU A 882 -44.53 4.10 -9.52
C GLU A 882 -43.46 3.09 -9.12
N ALA A 883 -43.54 2.53 -7.90
CA ALA A 883 -42.64 1.46 -7.48
C ALA A 883 -42.78 0.21 -8.36
N ILE A 884 -44.02 -0.19 -8.68
CA ILE A 884 -44.28 -1.32 -9.59
C ILE A 884 -43.67 -1.07 -10.97
N ASP A 885 -43.79 0.15 -11.52
CA ASP A 885 -43.15 0.51 -12.79
C ASP A 885 -41.61 0.36 -12.74
N MET A 886 -40.97 0.87 -11.68
CA MET A 886 -39.51 0.74 -11.51
C MET A 886 -39.09 -0.74 -11.44
N TYR A 887 -39.82 -1.57 -10.67
CA TYR A 887 -39.51 -3.00 -10.59
C TYR A 887 -39.73 -3.74 -11.91
N GLN A 888 -40.79 -3.40 -12.66
CA GLN A 888 -41.05 -4.00 -13.97
C GLN A 888 -39.93 -3.68 -14.96
N ARG A 889 -39.49 -2.41 -15.02
CA ARG A 889 -38.34 -2.01 -15.83
C ARG A 889 -37.05 -2.75 -15.43
N ALA A 890 -36.82 -2.94 -14.12
CA ALA A 890 -35.68 -3.74 -13.64
C ALA A 890 -35.78 -5.21 -14.09
N LEU A 891 -36.97 -5.80 -13.99
CA LEU A 891 -37.23 -7.18 -14.40
C LEU A 891 -36.98 -7.38 -15.91
N GLU A 892 -37.48 -6.47 -16.75
CA GLU A 892 -37.27 -6.51 -18.20
C GLU A 892 -35.78 -6.47 -18.57
N ILE A 893 -34.99 -5.64 -17.87
CA ILE A 893 -33.54 -5.57 -18.09
C ILE A 893 -32.88 -6.90 -17.71
N TYR A 894 -33.21 -7.46 -16.55
CA TYR A 894 -32.63 -8.74 -16.13
C TYR A 894 -33.00 -9.88 -17.10
N GLU A 895 -34.26 -9.98 -17.52
CA GLU A 895 -34.72 -11.02 -18.44
C GLU A 895 -34.09 -10.92 -19.83
N LYS A 896 -33.87 -9.69 -20.31
CA LYS A 896 -33.33 -9.45 -21.66
C LYS A 896 -31.81 -9.66 -21.75
N TYR A 897 -31.07 -9.31 -20.70
CA TYR A 897 -29.60 -9.20 -20.77
C TYR A 897 -28.85 -10.18 -19.84
N SER A 898 -29.52 -10.91 -18.94
CA SER A 898 -28.83 -11.74 -17.93
C SER A 898 -29.38 -13.16 -17.84
N SER A 899 -28.70 -14.14 -18.46
CA SER A 899 -29.04 -15.56 -18.31
C SER A 899 -28.64 -16.15 -16.95
N PHE A 900 -27.66 -15.55 -16.26
CA PHE A 900 -27.04 -16.07 -15.03
C PHE A 900 -27.48 -15.38 -13.72
N ARG A 901 -28.32 -14.33 -13.77
CA ARG A 901 -28.79 -13.59 -12.57
C ARG A 901 -30.17 -14.02 -12.08
N GLN A 902 -30.38 -15.32 -11.95
CA GLN A 902 -31.68 -15.89 -11.55
C GLN A 902 -32.14 -15.44 -10.14
N ALA A 903 -31.19 -15.25 -9.21
CA ALA A 903 -31.50 -14.76 -7.86
C ALA A 903 -32.04 -13.32 -7.85
N ASP A 904 -31.49 -12.44 -8.69
CA ASP A 904 -31.92 -11.03 -8.81
C ASP A 904 -33.31 -10.93 -9.43
N ILE A 905 -33.59 -11.77 -10.44
CA ILE A 905 -34.92 -11.89 -11.07
C ILE A 905 -35.95 -12.32 -10.00
N ALA A 906 -35.65 -13.35 -9.22
CA ALA A 906 -36.55 -13.83 -8.18
C ALA A 906 -36.80 -12.77 -7.10
N THR A 907 -35.77 -12.00 -6.73
CA THR A 907 -35.90 -10.90 -5.76
C THR A 907 -36.77 -9.77 -6.31
N THR A 908 -36.54 -9.36 -7.55
CA THR A 908 -37.36 -8.33 -8.23
C THR A 908 -38.82 -8.76 -8.33
N LEU A 909 -39.09 -10.02 -8.72
CA LEU A 909 -40.44 -10.58 -8.75
C LEU A 909 -41.10 -10.59 -7.37
N SER A 910 -40.34 -10.90 -6.31
CA SER A 910 -40.86 -10.87 -4.95
C SER A 910 -41.19 -9.45 -4.48
N ASN A 911 -40.39 -8.45 -4.88
CA ASN A 911 -40.68 -7.04 -4.62
C ASN A 911 -41.94 -6.58 -5.35
N ILE A 912 -42.13 -7.00 -6.60
CA ILE A 912 -43.37 -6.76 -7.36
C ILE A 912 -44.56 -7.40 -6.65
N GLY A 913 -44.45 -8.67 -6.25
CA GLY A 913 -45.50 -9.39 -5.52
C GLY A 913 -45.89 -8.68 -4.22
N ASN A 914 -44.91 -8.24 -3.43
CA ASN A 914 -45.13 -7.49 -2.21
C ASN A 914 -45.78 -6.11 -2.45
N ALA A 915 -45.38 -5.40 -3.50
CA ALA A 915 -45.97 -4.11 -3.89
C ALA A 915 -47.43 -4.29 -4.34
N LEU A 916 -47.72 -5.30 -5.17
CA LEU A 916 -49.08 -5.62 -5.62
C LEU A 916 -49.98 -6.06 -4.47
N HIS A 917 -49.44 -6.82 -3.50
CA HIS A 917 -50.16 -7.17 -2.28
C HIS A 917 -50.57 -5.92 -1.49
N LYS A 918 -49.64 -4.97 -1.28
CA LYS A 918 -49.96 -3.69 -0.62
C LYS A 918 -50.99 -2.87 -1.40
N TYR A 919 -51.01 -2.98 -2.73
CA TYR A 919 -51.99 -2.32 -3.59
C TYR A 919 -53.37 -3.01 -3.58
N GLY A 920 -53.48 -4.21 -3.02
CA GLY A 920 -54.73 -5.01 -2.99
C GLY A 920 -54.94 -5.92 -4.21
N LYS A 921 -53.97 -6.04 -5.12
CA LYS A 921 -54.02 -6.94 -6.29
C LYS A 921 -53.49 -8.33 -5.94
N TYR A 922 -54.24 -9.07 -5.14
CA TYR A 922 -53.76 -10.31 -4.54
C TYR A 922 -53.46 -11.44 -5.53
N GLU A 923 -54.21 -11.58 -6.61
CA GLU A 923 -53.98 -12.67 -7.59
C GLU A 923 -52.69 -12.44 -8.38
N GLU A 924 -52.49 -11.23 -8.93
CA GLU A 924 -51.25 -10.84 -9.61
C GLU A 924 -50.04 -10.96 -8.65
N ALA A 925 -50.21 -10.55 -7.39
CA ALA A 925 -49.17 -10.69 -6.36
C ALA A 925 -48.75 -12.15 -6.16
N PHE A 926 -49.72 -13.07 -6.11
CA PHE A 926 -49.47 -14.49 -5.93
C PHE A 926 -48.74 -15.10 -7.14
N GLU A 927 -49.11 -14.72 -8.36
CA GLU A 927 -48.45 -15.21 -9.59
C GLU A 927 -46.96 -14.82 -9.63
N HIS A 928 -46.64 -13.55 -9.34
CA HIS A 928 -45.25 -13.08 -9.30
C HIS A 928 -44.45 -13.77 -8.19
N GLN A 929 -45.06 -13.96 -7.01
CA GLN A 929 -44.42 -14.63 -5.89
C GLN A 929 -44.17 -16.13 -6.16
N GLN A 930 -45.12 -16.81 -6.80
CA GLN A 930 -44.96 -18.20 -7.25
C GLN A 930 -43.84 -18.34 -8.28
N ARG A 931 -43.76 -17.39 -9.23
CA ARG A 931 -42.68 -17.36 -10.22
C ARG A 931 -41.32 -17.17 -9.56
N ALA A 932 -41.22 -16.28 -8.56
CA ALA A 932 -40.00 -16.09 -7.78
C ALA A 932 -39.57 -17.37 -7.04
N LEU A 933 -40.52 -18.07 -6.41
CA LEU A 933 -40.27 -19.33 -5.71
C LEU A 933 -39.75 -20.41 -6.68
N ASN A 934 -40.39 -20.60 -7.83
CA ASN A 934 -39.98 -21.59 -8.82
C ASN A 934 -38.54 -21.35 -9.32
N ILE A 935 -38.14 -20.07 -9.49
CA ILE A 935 -36.77 -19.71 -9.87
C ILE A 935 -35.80 -20.06 -8.75
N ARG A 936 -36.12 -19.73 -7.50
CA ARG A 936 -35.28 -20.03 -6.33
C ARG A 936 -35.09 -21.53 -6.15
N GLU A 937 -36.14 -22.33 -6.24
CA GLU A 937 -36.06 -23.80 -6.12
C GLU A 937 -35.22 -24.44 -7.23
N LYS A 938 -35.31 -23.93 -8.47
CA LYS A 938 -34.63 -24.53 -9.63
C LYS A 938 -33.16 -24.11 -9.75
N TYR A 939 -32.85 -22.84 -9.54
CA TYR A 939 -31.54 -22.26 -9.85
C TYR A 939 -30.75 -21.83 -8.60
N CYS A 940 -31.41 -21.70 -7.45
CA CYS A 940 -30.79 -21.32 -6.19
C CYS A 940 -31.13 -22.32 -5.07
N PRO A 941 -30.98 -23.65 -5.26
CA PRO A 941 -31.48 -24.66 -4.34
C PRO A 941 -30.80 -24.65 -2.96
N SER A 942 -29.62 -24.02 -2.85
CA SER A 942 -28.93 -23.80 -1.57
C SER A 942 -29.44 -22.57 -0.80
N SER A 943 -30.27 -21.71 -1.42
CA SER A 943 -30.87 -20.55 -0.74
C SER A 943 -32.16 -20.92 -0.01
N TYR A 944 -32.02 -21.85 0.96
CA TYR A 944 -33.15 -22.32 1.77
C TYR A 944 -33.85 -21.17 2.51
N ILE A 945 -33.11 -20.12 2.89
CA ILE A 945 -33.66 -18.93 3.56
C ILE A 945 -34.62 -18.18 2.64
N ASP A 946 -34.22 -17.89 1.40
CA ASP A 946 -35.07 -17.14 0.48
C ASP A 946 -36.29 -17.95 0.04
N ILE A 947 -36.15 -19.27 -0.06
CA ILE A 947 -37.28 -20.18 -0.33
C ILE A 947 -38.29 -20.10 0.83
N ALA A 948 -37.84 -20.18 2.09
CA ALA A 948 -38.71 -20.06 3.25
C ALA A 948 -39.41 -18.69 3.34
N ILE A 949 -38.68 -17.60 3.09
CA ILE A 949 -39.25 -16.24 3.01
C ILE A 949 -40.30 -16.17 1.89
N SER A 950 -40.05 -16.84 0.76
CA SER A 950 -41.00 -16.86 -0.37
C SER A 950 -42.34 -17.48 0.02
N TYR A 951 -42.29 -18.63 0.70
CA TYR A 951 -43.49 -19.28 1.25
C TYR A 951 -44.20 -18.41 2.28
N ASN A 952 -43.47 -17.68 3.13
CA ASN A 952 -44.07 -16.72 4.06
C ASN A 952 -44.81 -15.59 3.33
N HIS A 953 -44.21 -14.97 2.31
CA HIS A 953 -44.89 -13.94 1.52
C HIS A 953 -46.13 -14.49 0.81
N MET A 954 -46.08 -15.71 0.28
CA MET A 954 -47.25 -16.38 -0.30
C MET A 954 -48.36 -16.60 0.73
N GLY A 955 -48.01 -17.03 1.95
CA GLY A 955 -48.96 -17.17 3.05
C GLY A 955 -49.65 -15.85 3.40
N ILE A 956 -48.90 -14.74 3.41
CA ILE A 956 -49.46 -13.39 3.67
C ILE A 956 -50.47 -13.03 2.57
N ILE A 957 -50.10 -13.24 1.30
CA ILE A 957 -50.99 -12.98 0.16
C ILE A 957 -52.26 -13.85 0.25
N ARG A 958 -52.14 -15.14 0.61
CA ARG A 958 -53.29 -16.03 0.79
C ARG A 958 -54.21 -15.61 1.93
N ILE A 959 -53.69 -15.03 3.01
CA ILE A 959 -54.52 -14.41 4.06
C ILE A 959 -55.31 -13.23 3.50
N GLY A 960 -54.70 -12.38 2.66
CA GLY A 960 -55.40 -11.28 1.98
C GLY A 960 -56.50 -11.76 1.03
N GLN A 961 -56.35 -12.96 0.45
CA GLN A 961 -57.37 -13.63 -0.37
C GLN A 961 -58.44 -14.38 0.44
N GLU A 962 -58.41 -14.32 1.76
CA GLU A 962 -59.29 -15.09 2.66
C GLU A 962 -59.14 -16.63 2.54
N LYS A 963 -58.07 -17.10 1.89
CA LYS A 963 -57.75 -18.54 1.73
C LYS A 963 -56.90 -19.04 2.89
N HIS A 964 -57.51 -19.09 4.08
CA HIS A 964 -56.77 -19.35 5.34
C HIS A 964 -56.07 -20.72 5.40
N VAL A 965 -56.66 -21.78 4.82
CA VAL A 965 -56.05 -23.13 4.83
C VAL A 965 -54.78 -23.16 3.97
N GLU A 966 -54.84 -22.62 2.75
CA GLU A 966 -53.67 -22.53 1.87
C GLU A 966 -52.56 -21.66 2.47
N ALA A 967 -52.92 -20.62 3.23
CA ALA A 967 -51.96 -19.81 3.95
C ALA A 967 -51.22 -20.61 5.04
N ILE A 968 -51.95 -21.45 5.80
CA ILE A 968 -51.36 -22.33 6.82
C ILE A 968 -50.37 -23.28 6.16
N ASP A 969 -50.72 -23.90 5.03
CA ASP A 969 -49.84 -24.80 4.30
C ASP A 969 -48.54 -24.10 3.87
N CYS A 970 -48.64 -22.89 3.31
CA CYS A 970 -47.47 -22.09 2.92
C CYS A 970 -46.56 -21.80 4.13
N TYR A 971 -47.13 -21.32 5.24
CA TYR A 971 -46.34 -21.02 6.43
C TYR A 971 -45.72 -22.26 7.08
N GLN A 972 -46.39 -23.42 7.02
CA GLN A 972 -45.81 -24.69 7.49
C GLN A 972 -44.61 -25.13 6.65
N GLN A 973 -44.65 -24.94 5.33
CA GLN A 973 -43.47 -25.17 4.48
C GLN A 973 -42.31 -24.24 4.86
N ALA A 974 -42.58 -22.95 5.07
CA ALA A 974 -41.58 -21.99 5.53
C ALA A 974 -40.96 -22.42 6.88
N LEU A 975 -41.80 -22.80 7.86
CA LEU A 975 -41.37 -23.23 9.18
C LEU A 975 -40.46 -24.47 9.11
N ASN A 976 -40.87 -25.50 8.35
CA ASN A 976 -40.09 -26.73 8.19
C ASN A 976 -38.70 -26.45 7.60
N ILE A 977 -38.61 -25.53 6.64
CA ILE A 977 -37.33 -25.15 6.03
C ILE A 977 -36.45 -24.40 7.04
N PHE A 978 -37.00 -23.41 7.75
CA PHE A 978 -36.24 -22.67 8.76
C PHE A 978 -35.72 -23.57 9.87
N GLU A 979 -36.54 -24.47 10.40
CA GLU A 979 -36.14 -25.38 11.49
C GLU A 979 -35.07 -26.38 11.05
N LYS A 980 -35.17 -26.91 9.83
CA LYS A 980 -34.25 -27.95 9.35
C LYS A 980 -32.90 -27.40 8.90
N TYR A 981 -32.90 -26.26 8.21
CA TYR A 981 -31.70 -25.73 7.53
C TYR A 981 -31.17 -24.43 8.14
N SER A 982 -31.91 -23.75 9.00
CA SER A 982 -31.49 -22.46 9.60
C SER A 982 -31.99 -22.30 11.05
N PRO A 983 -31.69 -23.24 11.96
CA PRO A 983 -32.21 -23.22 13.34
C PRO A 983 -31.71 -22.02 14.16
N SER A 984 -30.65 -21.33 13.73
CA SER A 984 -30.18 -20.10 14.38
C SER A 984 -31.08 -18.88 14.14
N ARG A 985 -31.97 -18.92 13.12
CA ARG A 985 -32.90 -17.82 12.78
C ARG A 985 -34.15 -17.81 13.65
N GLN A 986 -33.97 -17.67 14.96
CA GLN A 986 -35.05 -17.69 15.94
C GLN A 986 -36.10 -16.58 15.72
N ALA A 987 -35.71 -15.41 15.20
CA ALA A 987 -36.64 -14.33 14.85
C ALA A 987 -37.65 -14.73 13.77
N ASP A 988 -37.17 -15.35 12.68
CA ASP A 988 -38.01 -15.74 11.54
C ASP A 988 -38.90 -16.93 11.89
N ILE A 989 -38.36 -17.89 12.67
CA ILE A 989 -39.14 -19.02 13.20
C ILE A 989 -40.30 -18.49 14.05
N ALA A 990 -40.03 -17.60 15.01
CA ALA A 990 -41.09 -17.02 15.86
C ALA A 990 -42.13 -16.24 15.04
N THR A 991 -41.70 -15.50 14.03
CA THR A 991 -42.62 -14.74 13.15
C THR A 991 -43.47 -15.66 12.30
N THR A 992 -42.89 -16.72 11.75
CA THR A 992 -43.61 -17.74 10.97
C THR A 992 -44.64 -18.46 11.84
N LEU A 993 -44.28 -18.83 13.06
CA LEU A 993 -45.20 -19.42 14.05
C LEU A 993 -46.37 -18.48 14.38
N SER A 994 -46.11 -17.18 14.60
CA SER A 994 -47.17 -16.20 14.81
C SER A 994 -48.07 -16.01 13.57
N ASN A 995 -47.52 -16.09 12.37
CA ASN A 995 -48.31 -16.04 11.14
C ASN A 995 -49.21 -17.27 10.97
N ILE A 996 -48.72 -18.48 11.29
CA ILE A 996 -49.53 -19.71 11.35
C ILE A 996 -50.66 -19.54 12.37
N SER A 997 -50.32 -19.05 13.56
CA SER A 997 -51.31 -18.82 14.63
C SER A 997 -52.40 -17.85 14.19
N ASN A 998 -52.04 -16.73 13.57
CA ASN A 998 -53.00 -15.74 13.07
C ASN A 998 -53.89 -16.33 11.95
N ALA A 999 -53.34 -17.17 11.08
CA ALA A 999 -54.11 -17.87 10.04
C ALA A 999 -55.13 -18.85 10.64
N LEU A 1000 -54.72 -19.63 11.64
CA LEU A 1000 -55.59 -20.54 12.38
C LEU A 1000 -56.69 -19.79 13.16
N TYR A 1001 -56.33 -18.66 13.78
CA TYR A 1001 -57.27 -17.76 14.46
C TYR A 1001 -58.36 -17.27 13.52
N LYS A 1002 -57.99 -16.73 12.34
CA LYS A 1002 -58.96 -16.26 11.34
C LYS A 1002 -59.86 -17.38 10.81
N HIS A 1003 -59.36 -18.60 10.75
CA HIS A 1003 -60.14 -19.79 10.38
C HIS A 1003 -61.01 -20.35 11.53
N GLY A 1004 -60.87 -19.85 12.75
CA GLY A 1004 -61.63 -20.29 13.93
C GLY A 1004 -61.04 -21.49 14.69
N ARG A 1005 -59.83 -21.95 14.36
CA ARG A 1005 -59.14 -23.08 15.03
C ARG A 1005 -58.30 -22.57 16.21
N TYR A 1006 -58.97 -22.12 17.27
CA TYR A 1006 -58.33 -21.40 18.38
C TYR A 1006 -57.33 -22.23 19.19
N ASP A 1007 -57.63 -23.51 19.46
CA ASP A 1007 -56.76 -24.35 20.30
C ASP A 1007 -55.40 -24.61 19.65
N GLU A 1008 -55.40 -24.84 18.34
CA GLU A 1008 -54.16 -25.00 17.57
C GLU A 1008 -53.42 -23.66 17.43
N ALA A 1009 -54.14 -22.55 17.24
CA ALA A 1009 -53.52 -21.22 17.20
C ALA A 1009 -52.73 -20.91 18.48
N ILE A 1010 -53.20 -21.36 19.64
CA ILE A 1010 -52.52 -21.19 20.93
C ILE A 1010 -51.20 -21.94 20.97
N GLU A 1011 -51.14 -23.18 20.46
CA GLU A 1011 -49.91 -23.98 20.47
C GLU A 1011 -48.78 -23.27 19.71
N TYR A 1012 -49.06 -22.84 18.48
CA TYR A 1012 -48.08 -22.11 17.67
C TYR A 1012 -47.71 -20.76 18.29
N GLN A 1013 -48.68 -20.03 18.86
CA GLN A 1013 -48.41 -18.73 19.47
C GLN A 1013 -47.61 -18.81 20.77
N GLN A 1014 -47.88 -19.82 21.60
CA GLN A 1014 -47.13 -20.06 22.82
C GLN A 1014 -45.67 -20.41 22.49
N ARG A 1015 -45.46 -21.20 21.44
CA ARG A 1015 -44.11 -21.51 20.96
C ARG A 1015 -43.38 -20.26 20.46
N ALA A 1016 -44.06 -19.38 19.72
CA ALA A 1016 -43.50 -18.09 19.30
C ALA A 1016 -43.13 -17.19 20.49
N LEU A 1017 -44.00 -17.12 21.51
CA LEU A 1017 -43.75 -16.38 22.76
C LEU A 1017 -42.51 -16.91 23.48
N ASN A 1018 -42.41 -18.22 23.70
CA ASN A 1018 -41.28 -18.83 24.40
C ASN A 1018 -39.94 -18.52 23.70
N ILE A 1019 -39.90 -18.54 22.36
CA ILE A 1019 -38.71 -18.15 21.59
C ILE A 1019 -38.39 -16.68 21.81
N ARG A 1020 -39.39 -15.79 21.72
CA ARG A 1020 -39.16 -14.34 21.88
C ARG A 1020 -38.71 -13.98 23.31
N GLU A 1021 -39.25 -14.63 24.34
CA GLU A 1021 -38.85 -14.42 25.74
C GLU A 1021 -37.45 -14.95 26.07
N SER A 1022 -37.01 -16.05 25.42
CA SER A 1022 -35.72 -16.68 25.74
C SER A 1022 -34.52 -15.98 25.10
N TYR A 1023 -34.71 -15.35 23.94
CA TYR A 1023 -33.61 -14.81 23.12
C TYR A 1023 -33.57 -13.28 23.05
N TYR A 1024 -34.64 -12.59 23.46
CA TYR A 1024 -34.73 -11.13 23.34
C TYR A 1024 -35.05 -10.47 24.69
N PRO A 1025 -34.63 -9.21 24.89
CA PRO A 1025 -35.00 -8.44 26.08
C PRO A 1025 -36.53 -8.39 26.30
N SER A 1026 -36.95 -8.28 27.56
CA SER A 1026 -38.37 -8.29 27.95
C SER A 1026 -39.22 -7.16 27.37
N ASP A 1027 -38.57 -6.15 26.79
CA ASP A 1027 -39.18 -5.00 26.13
C ASP A 1027 -39.18 -5.11 24.60
N TYR A 1028 -38.67 -6.18 24.00
CA TYR A 1028 -38.63 -6.31 22.54
C TYR A 1028 -40.00 -6.08 21.87
N MET A 1029 -40.08 -5.17 20.90
CA MET A 1029 -41.35 -4.74 20.27
C MET A 1029 -42.21 -5.91 19.75
N ASN A 1030 -41.61 -6.87 19.06
CA ASN A 1030 -42.36 -8.01 18.50
C ASN A 1030 -42.90 -8.98 19.59
N LEU A 1031 -42.44 -8.85 20.84
CA LEU A 1031 -43.04 -9.54 21.98
C LEU A 1031 -44.43 -8.96 22.30
N ALA A 1032 -44.62 -7.64 22.14
CA ALA A 1032 -45.92 -6.99 22.29
C ALA A 1032 -46.94 -7.51 21.27
N ASP A 1033 -46.52 -7.64 20.00
CA ASP A 1033 -47.34 -8.24 18.96
C ASP A 1033 -47.74 -9.66 19.32
N SER A 1034 -46.81 -10.46 19.88
CA SER A 1034 -47.11 -11.81 20.30
C SER A 1034 -48.18 -11.86 21.40
N PHE A 1035 -48.07 -11.01 22.41
CA PHE A 1035 -49.08 -10.90 23.46
C PHE A 1035 -50.42 -10.42 22.91
N ASN A 1036 -50.42 -9.45 21.99
CA ASN A 1036 -51.63 -8.98 21.33
C ASN A 1036 -52.35 -10.10 20.55
N HIS A 1037 -51.61 -10.89 19.76
CA HIS A 1037 -52.17 -12.04 19.04
C HIS A 1037 -52.73 -13.08 20.01
N MET A 1038 -52.03 -13.39 21.11
CA MET A 1038 -52.53 -14.31 22.14
C MET A 1038 -53.82 -13.78 22.79
N GLY A 1039 -53.88 -12.49 23.11
CA GLY A 1039 -55.09 -11.84 23.63
C GLY A 1039 -56.27 -11.94 22.67
N ASN A 1040 -56.05 -11.73 21.37
CA ASN A 1040 -57.07 -11.88 20.34
C ASN A 1040 -57.60 -13.32 20.25
N ILE A 1041 -56.73 -14.33 20.35
CA ILE A 1041 -57.13 -15.74 20.34
C ILE A 1041 -57.98 -16.08 21.56
N ARG A 1042 -57.55 -15.67 22.76
CA ARG A 1042 -58.32 -15.87 24.01
C ARG A 1042 -59.67 -15.18 23.97
N ARG A 1043 -59.73 -13.98 23.42
CA ARG A 1043 -60.99 -13.26 23.19
C ARG A 1043 -61.91 -14.01 22.22
N GLY A 1044 -61.36 -14.57 21.14
CA GLY A 1044 -62.09 -15.42 20.19
C GLY A 1044 -62.70 -16.68 20.83
N GLN A 1045 -62.04 -17.25 21.84
CA GLN A 1045 -62.58 -18.35 22.67
C GLN A 1045 -63.64 -17.90 23.70
N GLY A 1046 -63.93 -16.60 23.82
CA GLY A 1046 -64.79 -16.05 24.87
C GLY A 1046 -64.14 -15.96 26.25
N LYS A 1047 -62.83 -16.20 26.36
CA LYS A 1047 -62.05 -16.10 27.61
C LYS A 1047 -61.57 -14.67 27.84
N TYR A 1048 -62.51 -13.78 28.11
CA TYR A 1048 -62.25 -12.33 28.16
C TYR A 1048 -61.28 -11.89 29.26
N THR A 1049 -61.19 -12.59 30.40
CA THR A 1049 -60.25 -12.25 31.49
C THR A 1049 -58.80 -12.48 31.08
N GLU A 1050 -58.50 -13.68 30.56
CA GLU A 1050 -57.19 -14.05 30.03
C GLU A 1050 -56.78 -13.12 28.87
N ALA A 1051 -57.74 -12.75 28.01
CA ALA A 1051 -57.49 -11.82 26.91
C ALA A 1051 -57.03 -10.43 27.39
N ILE A 1052 -57.67 -9.90 28.44
CA ILE A 1052 -57.30 -8.60 29.03
C ILE A 1052 -55.88 -8.64 29.60
N GLU A 1053 -55.50 -9.72 30.29
CA GLU A 1053 -54.15 -9.87 30.86
C GLU A 1053 -53.07 -9.81 29.75
N PHE A 1054 -53.25 -10.55 28.66
CA PHE A 1054 -52.32 -10.51 27.52
C PHE A 1054 -52.29 -9.15 26.82
N HIS A 1055 -53.45 -8.50 26.62
CA HIS A 1055 -53.50 -7.17 26.03
C HIS A 1055 -52.83 -6.11 26.94
N GLN A 1056 -52.91 -6.24 28.26
CA GLN A 1056 -52.20 -5.37 29.20
C GLN A 1056 -50.68 -5.57 29.15
N GLN A 1057 -50.21 -6.80 28.97
CA GLN A 1057 -48.79 -7.08 28.75
C GLN A 1057 -48.28 -6.44 27.45
N ALA A 1058 -49.05 -6.56 26.35
CA ALA A 1058 -48.75 -5.89 25.10
C ALA A 1058 -48.71 -4.36 25.25
N LEU A 1059 -49.71 -3.79 25.93
CA LEU A 1059 -49.81 -2.35 26.19
C LEU A 1059 -48.58 -1.81 26.92
N LYS A 1060 -48.14 -2.48 27.98
CA LYS A 1060 -46.98 -2.07 28.78
C LYS A 1060 -45.70 -1.96 27.94
N ILE A 1061 -45.53 -2.84 26.95
CA ILE A 1061 -44.39 -2.79 26.03
C ILE A 1061 -44.59 -1.65 25.02
N TYR A 1062 -45.77 -1.56 24.39
CA TYR A 1062 -46.06 -0.50 23.42
C TYR A 1062 -45.91 0.91 24.01
N GLU A 1063 -46.33 1.17 25.25
CA GLU A 1063 -46.16 2.46 25.94
C GLU A 1063 -44.69 2.86 26.17
N LYS A 1064 -43.74 1.92 26.09
CA LYS A 1064 -42.31 2.20 26.22
C LYS A 1064 -41.67 2.67 24.91
N TYR A 1065 -42.12 2.13 23.77
CA TYR A 1065 -41.53 2.41 22.45
C TYR A 1065 -42.26 3.50 21.69
N PHE A 1066 -43.58 3.55 21.87
CA PHE A 1066 -44.41 4.51 21.18
C PHE A 1066 -44.76 5.68 22.11
N SER A 1067 -44.93 6.86 21.52
CA SER A 1067 -45.58 7.95 22.24
C SER A 1067 -46.97 7.48 22.70
N SER A 1068 -47.47 8.02 23.81
CA SER A 1068 -48.78 7.65 24.39
C SER A 1068 -49.99 7.88 23.46
N ARG A 1069 -49.75 8.38 22.25
CA ARG A 1069 -50.72 8.76 21.22
C ARG A 1069 -50.58 7.93 19.94
N HIS A 1070 -49.93 6.77 19.99
CA HIS A 1070 -49.75 5.90 18.83
C HIS A 1070 -50.99 5.04 18.54
N ALA A 1071 -51.27 4.78 17.27
CA ALA A 1071 -52.46 4.04 16.83
C ALA A 1071 -52.55 2.62 17.43
N ASP A 1072 -51.42 1.90 17.55
CA ASP A 1072 -51.39 0.56 18.15
C ASP A 1072 -51.84 0.55 19.62
N ILE A 1073 -51.52 1.61 20.37
CA ILE A 1073 -51.99 1.77 21.75
C ILE A 1073 -53.52 1.94 21.76
N ALA A 1074 -54.07 2.72 20.82
CA ALA A 1074 -55.51 2.90 20.68
C ALA A 1074 -56.23 1.60 20.30
N VAL A 1075 -55.62 0.77 19.43
CA VAL A 1075 -56.10 -0.58 19.14
C VAL A 1075 -56.15 -1.39 20.42
N ILE A 1076 -55.08 -1.49 21.19
CA ILE A 1076 -55.08 -2.28 22.43
C ILE A 1076 -56.13 -1.79 23.44
N PHE A 1077 -56.28 -0.47 23.63
CA PHE A 1077 -57.37 0.07 24.46
C PHE A 1077 -58.75 -0.37 23.96
N SER A 1078 -58.97 -0.38 22.64
CA SER A 1078 -60.23 -0.86 22.08
C SER A 1078 -60.47 -2.36 22.31
N LEU A 1079 -59.42 -3.19 22.23
CA LEU A 1079 -59.55 -4.64 22.45
C LEU A 1079 -59.86 -4.95 23.92
N ILE A 1080 -59.27 -4.21 24.86
CA ILE A 1080 -59.55 -4.28 26.29
C ILE A 1080 -60.97 -3.78 26.58
N GLY A 1081 -61.33 -2.59 26.06
CA GLY A 1081 -62.66 -1.99 26.22
C GLY A 1081 -63.78 -2.91 25.73
N SER A 1082 -63.58 -3.55 24.57
CA SER A 1082 -64.52 -4.53 24.02
C SER A 1082 -64.66 -5.78 24.89
N SER A 1083 -63.54 -6.32 25.39
CA SER A 1083 -63.55 -7.49 26.27
C SER A 1083 -64.24 -7.19 27.61
N LEU A 1084 -64.05 -5.99 28.18
CA LEU A 1084 -64.74 -5.53 29.39
C LEU A 1084 -66.24 -5.32 29.18
N SER A 1085 -66.63 -4.74 28.03
CA SER A 1085 -68.04 -4.58 27.66
C SER A 1085 -68.75 -5.94 27.58
N ARG A 1086 -68.10 -6.96 26.97
CA ARG A 1086 -68.63 -8.33 26.90
C ARG A 1086 -68.74 -9.03 28.26
N GLN A 1087 -67.98 -8.59 29.26
CA GLN A 1087 -68.11 -9.05 30.66
C GLN A 1087 -69.18 -8.29 31.46
N GLY A 1088 -69.82 -7.26 30.89
CA GLY A 1088 -70.74 -6.38 31.59
C GLY A 1088 -70.07 -5.34 32.49
N LYS A 1089 -68.74 -5.18 32.40
CA LYS A 1089 -67.96 -4.16 33.15
C LYS A 1089 -67.95 -2.83 32.41
N TYR A 1090 -69.11 -2.19 32.36
CA TYR A 1090 -69.35 -1.02 31.51
C TYR A 1090 -68.57 0.23 31.92
N ASP A 1091 -68.32 0.44 33.22
CA ASP A 1091 -67.53 1.59 33.71
C ASP A 1091 -66.07 1.56 33.22
N GLU A 1092 -65.40 0.43 33.43
CA GLU A 1092 -64.01 0.25 32.97
C GLU A 1092 -63.93 0.28 31.43
N SER A 1093 -64.92 -0.31 30.75
CA SER A 1093 -65.00 -0.31 29.29
C SER A 1093 -65.10 1.10 28.70
N PHE A 1094 -65.91 1.97 29.32
CA PHE A 1094 -66.07 3.37 28.92
C PHE A 1094 -64.74 4.12 28.95
N ASP A 1095 -63.96 3.97 30.02
CA ASP A 1095 -62.66 4.64 30.16
C ASP A 1095 -61.67 4.23 29.07
N PHE A 1096 -61.60 2.93 28.77
CA PHE A 1096 -60.71 2.41 27.72
C PHE A 1096 -61.13 2.87 26.32
N TYR A 1097 -62.42 2.84 25.98
CA TYR A 1097 -62.88 3.36 24.69
C TYR A 1097 -62.68 4.87 24.55
N LYS A 1098 -62.86 5.64 25.63
CA LYS A 1098 -62.59 7.08 25.63
C LYS A 1098 -61.10 7.39 25.40
N ARG A 1099 -60.19 6.62 26.02
CA ARG A 1099 -58.74 6.74 25.76
C ARG A 1099 -58.39 6.41 24.31
N ALA A 1100 -59.01 5.39 23.72
CA ALA A 1100 -58.83 5.07 22.30
C ALA A 1100 -59.34 6.20 21.40
N LEU A 1101 -60.53 6.75 21.69
CA LEU A 1101 -61.15 7.84 20.92
C LEU A 1101 -60.25 9.09 20.87
N ILE A 1102 -59.69 9.51 22.01
CA ILE A 1102 -58.80 10.69 22.09
C ILE A 1102 -57.60 10.55 21.13
N ILE A 1103 -57.02 9.34 21.06
CA ILE A 1103 -55.88 9.09 20.17
C ILE A 1103 -56.31 9.16 18.70
N TYR A 1104 -57.46 8.57 18.37
CA TYR A 1104 -57.95 8.58 16.99
C TYR A 1104 -58.42 9.95 16.50
N GLU A 1105 -58.98 10.80 17.38
CA GLU A 1105 -59.34 12.19 17.06
C GLU A 1105 -58.12 13.07 16.75
N GLU A 1106 -56.94 12.73 17.26
CA GLU A 1106 -55.69 13.44 16.96
C GLU A 1106 -55.03 12.96 15.67
N TYR A 1107 -55.15 11.65 15.37
CA TYR A 1107 -54.48 11.04 14.22
C TYR A 1107 -55.26 11.17 12.92
N TYR A 1108 -56.59 11.13 13.00
CA TYR A 1108 -57.45 11.16 11.83
C TYR A 1108 -58.21 12.48 11.69
N PRO A 1109 -58.59 12.86 10.46
CA PRO A 1109 -59.56 13.92 10.22
C PRO A 1109 -60.84 13.69 11.05
N THR A 1110 -61.48 14.77 11.49
CA THR A 1110 -62.64 14.74 12.40
C THR A 1110 -63.85 13.96 11.86
N ASP A 1111 -63.89 13.71 10.56
CA ASP A 1111 -64.91 12.96 9.83
C ASP A 1111 -64.51 11.50 9.53
N HIS A 1112 -63.41 11.00 10.10
CA HIS A 1112 -62.95 9.64 9.84
C HIS A 1112 -63.87 8.57 10.45
N PHE A 1113 -64.15 7.52 9.67
CA PHE A 1113 -65.08 6.45 10.05
C PHE A 1113 -64.76 5.76 11.38
N GLU A 1114 -63.47 5.62 11.71
CA GLU A 1114 -63.05 5.02 12.99
C GLU A 1114 -63.54 5.82 14.20
N ILE A 1115 -63.51 7.16 14.13
CA ILE A 1115 -64.01 8.03 15.20
C ILE A 1115 -65.50 7.75 15.44
N ALA A 1116 -66.30 7.64 14.37
CA ALA A 1116 -67.72 7.30 14.47
C ALA A 1116 -67.96 5.95 15.14
N ARG A 1117 -67.12 4.94 14.85
CA ARG A 1117 -67.23 3.60 15.47
C ARG A 1117 -67.04 3.64 16.99
N TYR A 1118 -66.05 4.40 17.47
CA TYR A 1118 -65.80 4.56 18.90
C TYR A 1118 -66.92 5.37 19.59
N LEU A 1119 -67.41 6.43 18.95
CA LEU A 1119 -68.56 7.20 19.45
C LEU A 1119 -69.81 6.32 19.58
N GLN A 1120 -70.07 5.41 18.62
CA GLN A 1120 -71.16 4.43 18.73
C GLN A 1120 -70.97 3.49 19.93
N TRP A 1121 -69.78 2.92 20.11
CA TRP A 1121 -69.53 2.00 21.24
C TRP A 1121 -69.67 2.69 22.59
N ILE A 1122 -69.21 3.94 22.71
CA ILE A 1122 -69.40 4.76 23.91
C ILE A 1122 -70.89 5.08 24.11
N GLY A 1123 -71.61 5.46 23.06
CA GLY A 1123 -73.05 5.71 23.11
C GLY A 1123 -73.84 4.49 23.59
N PHE A 1124 -73.46 3.29 23.14
CA PHE A 1124 -74.05 2.04 23.60
C PHE A 1124 -73.83 1.80 25.10
N ILE A 1125 -72.61 2.06 25.59
CA ILE A 1125 -72.30 1.93 27.01
C ILE A 1125 -73.08 2.94 27.87
N CYS A 1126 -73.21 4.18 27.40
CA CYS A 1126 -74.02 5.19 28.09
C CYS A 1126 -75.50 4.76 28.15
N TYR A 1127 -76.04 4.23 27.05
CA TYR A 1127 -77.41 3.72 26.98
C TYR A 1127 -77.64 2.56 27.97
N THR A 1128 -76.76 1.56 28.01
CA THR A 1128 -76.90 0.43 28.94
C THR A 1128 -76.79 0.86 30.41
N LYS A 1129 -76.06 1.94 30.70
CA LYS A 1129 -75.99 2.58 32.01
C LYS A 1129 -77.17 3.50 32.33
N SER A 1130 -78.14 3.64 31.42
CA SER A 1130 -79.28 4.58 31.52
C SER A 1130 -78.88 6.06 31.59
N ASP A 1131 -77.67 6.42 31.12
CA ASP A 1131 -77.25 7.81 30.93
C ASP A 1131 -77.67 8.28 29.53
N PHE A 1132 -78.98 8.53 29.39
CA PHE A 1132 -79.59 8.80 28.09
C PHE A 1132 -79.10 10.11 27.47
N ASP A 1133 -78.79 11.14 28.28
CA ASP A 1133 -78.28 12.42 27.77
C ASP A 1133 -76.93 12.25 27.09
N LEU A 1134 -76.00 11.54 27.75
CA LEU A 1134 -74.68 11.30 27.20
C LEU A 1134 -74.72 10.32 26.01
N ALA A 1135 -75.61 9.32 26.05
CA ALA A 1135 -75.82 8.40 24.93
C ALA A 1135 -76.27 9.13 23.66
N ILE A 1136 -77.24 10.06 23.78
CA ILE A 1136 -77.72 10.88 22.67
C ILE A 1136 -76.57 11.73 22.10
N GLU A 1137 -75.80 12.41 22.97
CA GLU A 1137 -74.68 13.26 22.53
C GLU A 1137 -73.68 12.48 21.66
N TYR A 1138 -73.29 11.28 22.10
CA TYR A 1138 -72.34 10.44 21.38
C TYR A 1138 -72.92 9.86 20.09
N TYR A 1139 -74.18 9.42 20.09
CA TYR A 1139 -74.81 8.93 18.87
C TYR A 1139 -75.05 10.03 17.83
N GLU A 1140 -75.41 11.25 18.23
CA GLU A 1140 -75.52 12.39 17.31
C GLU A 1140 -74.16 12.80 16.72
N LYS A 1141 -73.10 12.78 17.54
CA LYS A 1141 -71.72 12.96 17.04
C LYS A 1141 -71.35 11.88 16.01
N CYS A 1142 -71.67 10.63 16.30
CA CYS A 1142 -71.46 9.50 15.39
C CYS A 1142 -72.22 9.69 14.06
N LEU A 1143 -73.51 10.08 14.14
CA LEU A 1143 -74.36 10.29 12.98
C LEU A 1143 -73.80 11.38 12.06
N ARG A 1144 -73.42 12.54 12.63
CA ARG A 1144 -72.84 13.64 11.85
C ARG A 1144 -71.60 13.23 11.07
N ILE A 1145 -70.71 12.43 11.68
CA ILE A 1145 -69.52 11.93 11.01
C ILE A 1145 -69.90 10.98 9.87
N ARG A 1146 -70.84 10.06 10.11
CA ARG A 1146 -71.28 9.08 9.11
C ARG A 1146 -71.98 9.72 7.92
N GLU A 1147 -72.78 10.76 8.13
CA GLU A 1147 -73.44 11.50 7.05
C GLU A 1147 -72.47 12.24 6.13
N VAL A 1148 -71.32 12.69 6.66
CA VAL A 1148 -70.28 13.36 5.87
C VAL A 1148 -69.39 12.34 5.14
N SER A 1149 -69.07 11.23 5.79
CA SER A 1149 -68.08 10.26 5.31
C SER A 1149 -68.64 9.10 4.48
N LEU A 1150 -69.94 8.82 4.57
CA LEU A 1150 -70.58 7.69 3.91
C LEU A 1150 -71.67 8.17 2.94
N ILE A 1151 -72.00 7.31 1.98
CA ILE A 1151 -73.18 7.55 1.13
C ILE A 1151 -74.46 7.56 1.99
N PRO A 1152 -75.46 8.40 1.68
CA PRO A 1152 -76.67 8.55 2.53
C PRO A 1152 -77.42 7.25 2.80
N GLU A 1153 -77.30 6.27 1.90
CA GLU A 1153 -77.92 4.95 1.98
C GLU A 1153 -77.10 3.92 2.78
N HIS A 1154 -75.98 4.29 3.39
CA HIS A 1154 -75.09 3.35 4.07
C HIS A 1154 -75.72 2.76 5.33
N SER A 1155 -75.61 1.44 5.51
CA SER A 1155 -76.21 0.69 6.63
C SER A 1155 -75.86 1.25 8.02
N SER A 1156 -74.63 1.73 8.22
CA SER A 1156 -74.20 2.34 9.49
C SER A 1156 -74.94 3.63 9.86
N ILE A 1157 -75.47 4.40 8.90
CA ILE A 1157 -76.32 5.57 9.19
C ILE A 1157 -77.65 5.08 9.78
N ILE A 1158 -78.26 4.07 9.13
CA ILE A 1158 -79.48 3.41 9.57
C ILE A 1158 -79.33 2.87 11.00
N GLU A 1159 -78.22 2.19 11.29
CA GLU A 1159 -77.90 1.64 12.60
C GLU A 1159 -77.84 2.73 13.68
N THR A 1160 -77.20 3.87 13.37
CA THR A 1160 -77.11 5.00 14.31
C THR A 1160 -78.46 5.66 14.57
N LEU A 1161 -79.28 5.83 13.52
CA LEU A 1161 -80.65 6.35 13.63
C LEU A 1161 -81.54 5.42 14.47
N SER A 1162 -81.40 4.10 14.30
CA SER A 1162 -82.08 3.09 15.11
C SER A 1162 -81.70 3.22 16.59
N TYR A 1163 -80.41 3.39 16.90
CA TYR A 1163 -79.97 3.58 18.28
C TYR A 1163 -80.47 4.90 18.88
N LEU A 1164 -80.49 6.00 18.11
CA LEU A 1164 -81.07 7.27 18.56
C LEU A 1164 -82.57 7.12 18.83
N SER A 1165 -83.30 6.41 17.98
CA SER A 1165 -84.72 6.10 18.17
C SER A 1165 -84.95 5.33 19.47
N GLU A 1166 -84.23 4.22 19.68
CA GLU A 1166 -84.32 3.38 20.88
C GLU A 1166 -84.03 4.16 22.17
N VAL A 1167 -82.99 4.98 22.18
CA VAL A 1167 -82.63 5.81 23.36
C VAL A 1167 -83.73 6.83 23.67
N GLN A 1168 -84.35 7.44 22.66
CA GLN A 1168 -85.44 8.39 22.84
C GLN A 1168 -86.72 7.70 23.35
N GLN A 1169 -87.02 6.47 22.88
CA GLN A 1169 -88.13 5.67 23.42
C GLN A 1169 -87.91 5.32 24.89
N ALA A 1170 -86.70 4.87 25.26
CA ALA A 1170 -86.35 4.55 26.64
C ALA A 1170 -86.45 5.78 27.57
N ARG A 1171 -86.22 6.98 27.04
CA ARG A 1171 -86.39 8.27 27.73
C ARG A 1171 -87.85 8.74 27.78
N GLY A 1172 -88.75 8.12 27.02
CA GLY A 1172 -90.16 8.51 26.89
C GLY A 1172 -90.45 9.64 25.90
N ASN A 1173 -89.48 10.03 25.05
CA ASN A 1173 -89.66 11.05 24.02
C ASN A 1173 -90.03 10.43 22.66
N TYR A 1174 -91.28 9.97 22.57
CA TYR A 1174 -91.79 9.25 21.40
C TYR A 1174 -91.93 10.14 20.15
N GLU A 1175 -92.09 11.46 20.30
CA GLU A 1175 -92.14 12.39 19.16
C GLU A 1175 -90.82 12.42 18.39
N LEU A 1176 -89.69 12.49 19.12
CA LEU A 1176 -88.38 12.54 18.49
C LEU A 1176 -87.91 11.15 18.01
N SER A 1177 -88.25 10.08 18.74
CA SER A 1177 -88.04 8.71 18.25
C SER A 1177 -88.75 8.47 16.92
N LEU A 1178 -90.00 8.95 16.78
CA LEU A 1178 -90.75 8.84 15.53
C LEU A 1178 -89.98 9.45 14.34
N VAL A 1179 -89.35 10.60 14.53
CA VAL A 1179 -88.54 11.26 13.48
C VAL A 1179 -87.37 10.37 13.05
N TYR A 1180 -86.59 9.85 14.00
CA TYR A 1180 -85.45 8.98 13.70
C TYR A 1180 -85.88 7.66 13.05
N GLU A 1181 -86.98 7.06 13.53
CA GLU A 1181 -87.48 5.80 12.98
C GLU A 1181 -88.07 5.97 11.57
N MET A 1182 -88.71 7.11 11.27
CA MET A 1182 -89.16 7.43 9.91
C MET A 1182 -87.98 7.60 8.95
N GLN A 1183 -86.91 8.24 9.39
CA GLN A 1183 -85.67 8.34 8.59
C GLN A 1183 -85.04 6.96 8.36
N CYS A 1184 -84.97 6.13 9.41
CA CYS A 1184 -84.49 4.75 9.35
C CYS A 1184 -85.28 3.91 8.32
N LEU A 1185 -86.62 3.96 8.40
CA LEU A 1185 -87.51 3.26 7.47
C LEU A 1185 -87.30 3.71 6.02
N LEU A 1186 -87.21 5.03 5.79
CA LEU A 1186 -87.09 5.60 4.44
C LEU A 1186 -85.79 5.18 3.75
N ILE A 1187 -84.69 5.02 4.52
CA ILE A 1187 -83.44 4.49 3.99
C ILE A 1187 -83.54 2.95 3.81
N ARG A 1188 -84.10 2.21 4.78
CA ARG A 1188 -84.28 0.76 4.69
C ARG A 1188 -85.11 0.35 3.48
N GLU A 1189 -86.22 1.03 3.18
CA GLU A 1189 -87.07 0.75 2.01
C GLU A 1189 -86.37 1.01 0.66
N LYS A 1190 -85.34 1.86 0.63
CA LYS A 1190 -84.54 2.11 -0.58
C LYS A 1190 -83.46 1.04 -0.81
N VAL A 1191 -82.89 0.50 0.26
CA VAL A 1191 -81.69 -0.35 0.21
C VAL A 1191 -82.02 -1.83 0.33
N LEU A 1192 -83.08 -2.16 1.06
CA LEU A 1192 -83.45 -3.53 1.38
C LEU A 1192 -84.68 -3.98 0.57
N PRO A 1193 -84.80 -5.29 0.27
CA PRO A 1193 -86.00 -5.84 -0.34
C PRO A 1193 -87.25 -5.51 0.50
N PRO A 1194 -88.43 -5.28 -0.10
CA PRO A 1194 -89.66 -4.94 0.63
C PRO A 1194 -90.09 -5.94 1.71
N SER A 1195 -89.63 -7.19 1.61
CA SER A 1195 -89.84 -8.27 2.58
C SER A 1195 -88.61 -8.50 3.45
N HIS A 1196 -87.83 -7.45 3.79
CA HIS A 1196 -86.69 -7.58 4.69
C HIS A 1196 -87.12 -7.38 6.14
N ILE A 1197 -86.63 -8.23 7.05
CA ILE A 1197 -87.03 -8.24 8.46
C ILE A 1197 -86.82 -6.88 9.15
N ASP A 1198 -85.76 -6.15 8.82
CA ASP A 1198 -85.47 -4.85 9.42
C ASP A 1198 -86.47 -3.74 9.03
N ILE A 1199 -87.15 -3.87 7.88
CA ILE A 1199 -88.28 -3.00 7.54
C ILE A 1199 -89.44 -3.30 8.48
N GLY A 1200 -89.70 -4.59 8.75
CA GLY A 1200 -90.67 -5.03 9.75
C GLY A 1200 -90.37 -4.46 11.15
N LYS A 1201 -89.09 -4.45 11.54
CA LYS A 1201 -88.63 -3.86 12.82
C LYS A 1201 -88.92 -2.37 12.91
N SER A 1202 -88.55 -1.59 11.89
CA SER A 1202 -88.85 -0.15 11.88
C SER A 1202 -90.36 0.13 11.91
N LEU A 1203 -91.15 -0.63 11.16
CA LEU A 1203 -92.61 -0.46 11.17
C LEU A 1203 -93.22 -0.82 12.53
N SER A 1204 -92.69 -1.85 13.21
CA SER A 1204 -93.09 -2.20 14.57
C SER A 1204 -92.75 -1.10 15.57
N SER A 1205 -91.51 -0.57 15.52
CA SER A 1205 -91.07 0.53 16.38
C SER A 1205 -91.86 1.83 16.11
N LEU A 1206 -92.25 2.11 14.86
CA LEU A 1206 -93.18 3.20 14.54
C LEU A 1206 -94.58 2.98 15.14
N GLY A 1207 -95.08 1.74 15.07
CA GLY A 1207 -96.32 1.34 15.72
C GLY A 1207 -96.30 1.64 17.22
N GLU A 1208 -95.20 1.30 17.88
CA GLU A 1208 -94.97 1.58 19.31
C GLU A 1208 -94.97 3.08 19.62
N CYS A 1209 -94.26 3.88 18.82
CA CYS A 1209 -94.26 5.34 18.97
C CYS A 1209 -95.67 5.94 18.85
N TYR A 1210 -96.43 5.55 17.82
CA TYR A 1210 -97.79 6.07 17.61
C TYR A 1210 -98.77 5.60 18.68
N GLU A 1211 -98.59 4.39 19.23
CA GLU A 1211 -99.40 3.87 20.34
C GLU A 1211 -99.20 4.73 21.60
N HIS A 1212 -97.96 5.02 21.96
CA HIS A 1212 -97.63 5.87 23.12
C HIS A 1212 -98.02 7.35 22.93
N LEU A 1213 -98.12 7.82 21.68
CA LEU A 1213 -98.65 9.15 21.33
C LEU A 1213 -100.18 9.18 21.21
N HIS A 1214 -100.87 8.10 21.57
CA HIS A 1214 -102.34 7.94 21.49
C HIS A 1214 -102.92 8.10 20.06
N GLN A 1215 -102.12 7.87 19.02
CA GLN A 1215 -102.57 7.82 17.63
C GLN A 1215 -102.90 6.38 17.21
N LEU A 1216 -103.87 5.78 17.90
CA LEU A 1216 -104.14 4.33 17.88
C LEU A 1216 -104.36 3.77 16.46
N LYS A 1217 -105.04 4.53 15.58
CA LYS A 1217 -105.29 4.11 14.19
C LYS A 1217 -104.01 4.00 13.36
N LEU A 1218 -103.09 4.94 13.51
CA LEU A 1218 -101.78 4.90 12.84
C LEU A 1218 -100.93 3.77 13.41
N ALA A 1219 -100.92 3.60 14.74
CA ALA A 1219 -100.24 2.48 15.39
C ALA A 1219 -100.70 1.13 14.84
N PHE A 1220 -102.02 0.93 14.75
CA PHE A 1220 -102.63 -0.27 14.17
C PHE A 1220 -102.18 -0.52 12.72
N ASP A 1221 -102.22 0.50 11.87
CA ASP A 1221 -101.81 0.37 10.46
C ASP A 1221 -100.32 0.00 10.32
N TYR A 1222 -99.45 0.60 11.14
CA TYR A 1222 -98.01 0.29 11.15
C TYR A 1222 -97.72 -1.12 11.67
N TYR A 1223 -98.36 -1.55 12.77
CA TYR A 1223 -98.24 -2.92 13.27
C TYR A 1223 -98.73 -3.96 12.25
N LYS A 1224 -99.85 -3.70 11.54
CA LYS A 1224 -100.34 -4.59 10.47
C LYS A 1224 -99.34 -4.75 9.34
N ARG A 1225 -98.72 -3.64 8.93
CA ARG A 1225 -97.66 -3.66 7.91
C ARG A 1225 -96.43 -4.43 8.39
N ALA A 1226 -96.03 -4.26 9.65
CA ALA A 1226 -94.94 -5.01 10.26
C ALA A 1226 -95.25 -6.52 10.31
N LEU A 1227 -96.46 -6.89 10.74
CA LEU A 1227 -96.90 -8.29 10.82
C LEU A 1227 -96.85 -8.99 9.46
N ASN A 1228 -97.33 -8.34 8.39
CA ASN A 1228 -97.29 -8.89 7.04
C ASN A 1228 -95.84 -9.16 6.56
N ILE A 1229 -94.88 -8.32 6.95
CA ILE A 1229 -93.46 -8.59 6.66
C ILE A 1229 -92.95 -9.76 7.51
N TYR A 1230 -93.24 -9.77 8.81
CA TYR A 1230 -92.79 -10.84 9.70
C TYR A 1230 -93.34 -12.22 9.32
N GLU A 1231 -94.61 -12.34 8.92
CA GLU A 1231 -95.20 -13.59 8.41
C GLU A 1231 -94.47 -14.14 7.17
N GLN A 1232 -93.90 -13.25 6.36
CA GLN A 1232 -93.15 -13.63 5.16
C GLN A 1232 -91.70 -14.01 5.47
N CYS A 1233 -91.12 -13.49 6.56
CA CYS A 1233 -89.70 -13.61 6.88
C CYS A 1233 -89.38 -14.60 8.02
N LEU A 1234 -90.31 -14.80 8.95
CA LEU A 1234 -90.07 -15.50 10.21
C LEU A 1234 -90.95 -16.76 10.31
N PRO A 1235 -90.44 -17.86 10.89
CA PRO A 1235 -91.28 -19.01 11.24
C PRO A 1235 -92.37 -18.61 12.24
N TYR A 1236 -93.57 -19.19 12.12
CA TYR A 1236 -94.74 -18.90 12.97
C TYR A 1236 -94.50 -19.01 14.50
N SER A 1237 -93.41 -19.64 14.93
CA SER A 1237 -93.02 -19.77 16.34
C SER A 1237 -92.15 -18.63 16.87
N TYR A 1238 -91.96 -17.54 16.11
CA TYR A 1238 -91.10 -16.43 16.51
C TYR A 1238 -91.86 -15.46 17.43
N GLN A 1239 -91.25 -15.14 18.57
CA GLN A 1239 -91.89 -14.44 19.69
C GLN A 1239 -92.35 -13.01 19.33
N GLU A 1240 -91.68 -12.35 18.38
CA GLU A 1240 -92.05 -11.02 17.86
C GLU A 1240 -93.39 -11.06 17.11
N LEU A 1241 -93.69 -12.17 16.42
CA LEU A 1241 -94.89 -12.35 15.60
C LEU A 1241 -96.13 -12.41 16.51
N SER A 1242 -96.09 -13.25 17.54
CA SER A 1242 -97.15 -13.33 18.56
C SER A 1242 -97.30 -12.04 19.37
N SER A 1243 -96.21 -11.30 19.62
CA SER A 1243 -96.28 -10.03 20.34
C SER A 1243 -97.00 -8.94 19.54
N ILE A 1244 -96.81 -8.90 18.22
CA ILE A 1244 -97.43 -7.89 17.36
C ILE A 1244 -98.89 -8.24 17.09
N GLU A 1245 -99.21 -9.52 16.89
CA GLU A 1245 -100.60 -10.00 16.80
C GLU A 1245 -101.43 -9.55 18.01
N LEU A 1246 -100.89 -9.73 19.23
CA LEU A 1246 -101.57 -9.34 20.47
C LEU A 1246 -101.72 -7.83 20.61
N LYS A 1247 -100.74 -7.04 20.13
CA LYS A 1247 -100.84 -5.57 20.08
C LYS A 1247 -101.91 -5.12 19.09
N ILE A 1248 -102.03 -5.77 17.93
CA ILE A 1248 -103.05 -5.49 16.92
C ILE A 1248 -104.45 -5.83 17.44
N GLU A 1249 -104.62 -6.97 18.11
CA GLU A 1249 -105.89 -7.41 18.71
C GLU A 1249 -106.36 -6.40 19.77
N ARG A 1250 -105.50 -6.06 20.74
CA ARG A 1250 -105.81 -5.04 21.76
C ARG A 1250 -106.15 -3.68 21.15
N LEU A 1251 -105.37 -3.21 20.17
CA LEU A 1251 -105.64 -1.92 19.52
C LEU A 1251 -106.93 -1.95 18.70
N SER A 1252 -107.31 -3.09 18.12
CA SER A 1252 -108.60 -3.21 17.43
C SER A 1252 -109.78 -3.07 18.37
N GLU A 1253 -109.70 -3.63 19.58
CA GLU A 1253 -110.72 -3.46 20.62
C GLU A 1253 -110.77 -2.00 21.11
N GLU A 1254 -109.63 -1.37 21.40
CA GLU A 1254 -109.57 0.03 21.86
C GLU A 1254 -109.99 1.07 20.80
N ILE A 1255 -109.84 0.76 19.51
CA ILE A 1255 -110.31 1.60 18.39
C ILE A 1255 -111.82 1.41 18.14
N GLU A 1256 -112.37 0.22 18.44
CA GLU A 1256 -113.83 -0.03 18.35
C GLU A 1256 -114.60 0.53 19.56
N GLU A 1257 -113.96 0.68 20.73
CA GLU A 1257 -114.54 1.25 21.95
C GLU A 1257 -114.49 2.80 22.03
N ASN A 1258 -113.63 3.46 21.25
CA ASN A 1258 -113.54 4.94 21.13
C ASN A 1258 -114.20 5.46 19.85
#